data_AF-A0AAU5TYI6-F1
#
_entry.id   AF-A0AAU5TYI6-F1
#
_cell.length_a   1.000
_cell.length_b   1.000
_cell.length_c   1.000
_cell.angle_alpha   90.00
_cell.angle_beta   90.00
_cell.angle_gamma   90.00
#
_symmetry.space_group_name_H-M   'P 1'
#
loop_
_entity.id
_entity.type
_entity.pdbx_description
1 polymer ?
#
loop_
_entity_poly.entity_id
_entity_poly.type
_entity_poly.pdbx_seq_one_letter_code
_entity_poly.pdbx_strand_id
1 'polypeptide(L)'
;MTMTTMSQGRIATFYSYKGGVGRSFLLSNSAVLLAQWGYRVLCIDWDLEAPGLHYYFRPFMSVPRTGLTDMVLRVREGEHVGALGHVTQVNLPGGATLDLIPAGSVGDDYVAKVQSIDWDALYRERDFGNVLEEWRERWIDSYDVIFVDSRTGISDSGGICTSQLPHILAFAFTANEQNVDGVLDVVRRAAIARNGLPYDRSRLLTLPLLCRFDMSEEYERAAEWRDRLRGDLKPSYDAWVPDGSPAERVLDNCTVPYSAYWSFGEDLPVITEDFRNPQLISHSIASIAALIARNLEDARLFTESRDAYVDAAIRTGRRGGDYEYDFFVSGTPKTDGEARRLVDLLAAEGLSTFGSTSGGGPDAGARETLRATIDTCRHLILLARDSVESWHRDELNYFLRQTLEEQSDRTVFPVVGSQRVLRDLPALVQSLPSYGLAEGQLADVARAITARVRSDASHVRFDAPSPSERGRVFIGHAPEDRAWAEWVAWNVREAGYEVDEEWPGRAEDSLVTTLLALPDQYRIVHLFGEGEPFDNELPALLQAPDKFVPVRVKEIELPTALQRHGVTDLFGVTEQEAREALLRAVANPGAPPVAPPAFPAAGRAERRLPAIQPSVWNVSARNAGFVGRDELLSEIGARLADRPAAAPLALTGPCGIGKTQLAVEYAHRFGGEYDVVWYLAGKDWGYDLASLAVALGSTPPDNSINASALAVNRELRRRSRWLLIFDDFENPSELTSHLPSGEGHVLITSRNPHWHQGAATLDVPVLPRADAVTLLTSRNRDLAKRDAIQLAEALHRLPLALVQAAETLYLFPPDQYLQLLEQHAAEALDDDGPPDYPGSLTSQLSKSINRLAEQNPQAAAVLRACTLLAPAPLPLSAPALRSSPRAFRQLLMAVERVGLARVSGGSIQMPGLTQAVLRDQLTPELHLRAATDASHLLAGLAQEDDSGAQHLRTDLLPHLLAIAPGDLTTREARYAALLGCWFLTAQGDAQQAVKRLENLHLGWAVELGEDVEETLAAATYRAYIYALFNDHAEAQRLDEDVYDRQRRLLGVDHTDTLRTATNLAIDLAAQRRTAEAVTLGERNLGIQRGVLGDDHPDTLVTAGNLSIDLATLGQDEQADTLRRDTLDRQRRVLGDDHPATRNTVNSRKSRHAPPGVPEPTRS
;
A
#
# COMPACT_ATOMS: atom_id res chain seq x y z
N MET A 1 -30.94 39.77 7.29
CA MET A 1 -29.58 39.47 7.77
C MET A 1 -29.40 37.97 7.69
N THR A 2 -28.88 37.47 6.58
CA THR A 2 -28.49 36.06 6.42
C THR A 2 -27.03 35.95 6.84
N MET A 3 -26.79 35.27 7.96
CA MET A 3 -25.45 35.02 8.48
C MET A 3 -24.67 34.16 7.50
N THR A 4 -23.50 34.66 7.09
CA THR A 4 -22.41 33.90 6.50
C THR A 4 -22.00 32.82 7.50
N THR A 5 -22.15 31.54 7.16
CA THR A 5 -21.63 30.44 7.97
C THR A 5 -20.10 30.48 7.91
N MET A 6 -19.48 31.14 8.89
CA MET A 6 -18.05 30.95 9.19
C MET A 6 -17.85 29.48 9.57
N SER A 7 -16.85 28.79 9.00
CA SER A 7 -16.49 27.45 9.47
C SER A 7 -16.00 27.56 10.91
N GLN A 8 -16.72 26.98 11.87
CA GLN A 8 -16.28 26.93 13.27
C GLN A 8 -14.98 26.13 13.42
N GLY A 9 -14.10 26.58 14.31
CA GLY A 9 -12.90 25.85 14.71
C GLY A 9 -13.23 24.47 15.29
N ARG A 10 -12.28 23.53 15.20
CA ARG A 10 -12.49 22.15 15.65
C ARG A 10 -11.35 21.63 16.49
N ILE A 11 -11.62 20.59 17.27
CA ILE A 11 -10.67 20.00 18.21
C ILE A 11 -10.51 18.53 17.86
N ALA A 12 -9.29 18.12 17.56
CA ALA A 12 -8.90 16.75 17.29
C ALA A 12 -7.98 16.27 18.43
N THR A 13 -8.46 15.33 19.22
CA THR A 13 -7.64 14.70 20.25
C THR A 13 -6.96 13.47 19.67
N PHE A 14 -5.64 13.41 19.74
CA PHE A 14 -4.88 12.20 19.46
C PHE A 14 -4.82 11.36 20.74
N TYR A 15 -5.25 10.10 20.65
CA TYR A 15 -5.31 9.16 21.77
C TYR A 15 -4.62 7.84 21.43
N SER A 16 -4.06 7.16 22.42
CA SER A 16 -3.62 5.76 22.26
C SER A 16 -3.78 4.96 23.55
N TYR A 17 -4.14 3.68 23.42
CA TYR A 17 -4.29 2.79 24.57
C TYR A 17 -2.93 2.38 25.16
N LYS A 18 -1.92 2.18 24.31
CA LYS A 18 -0.52 1.93 24.72
C LYS A 18 0.41 3.07 24.32
N GLY A 19 1.50 3.21 25.06
CA GLY A 19 2.63 4.06 24.67
C GLY A 19 3.43 3.46 23.50
N GLY A 20 4.26 4.30 22.86
CA GLY A 20 5.16 3.88 21.78
C GLY A 20 4.51 3.70 20.39
N VAL A 21 3.22 4.02 20.24
CA VAL A 21 2.50 3.86 18.95
C VAL A 21 2.69 5.02 17.97
N GLY A 22 3.33 6.12 18.37
CA GLY A 22 3.56 7.29 17.52
C GLY A 22 2.49 8.40 17.59
N ARG A 23 1.70 8.46 18.67
CA ARG A 23 0.61 9.44 18.85
C ARG A 23 1.08 10.90 18.76
N SER A 24 2.01 11.32 19.61
CA SER A 24 2.54 12.69 19.62
C SER A 24 3.28 13.04 18.32
N PHE A 25 3.94 12.04 17.70
CA PHE A 25 4.58 12.17 16.39
C PHE A 25 3.58 12.50 15.27
N LEU A 26 2.44 11.80 15.21
CA LEU A 26 1.40 12.09 14.21
C LEU A 26 0.74 13.44 14.43
N LEU A 27 0.50 13.80 15.70
CA LEU A 27 -0.06 15.09 16.06
C LEU A 27 0.86 16.24 15.61
N SER A 28 2.14 16.19 15.99
CA SER A 28 3.09 17.27 15.71
C SER A 28 3.30 17.46 14.20
N ASN A 29 3.44 16.38 13.44
CA ASN A 29 3.59 16.45 11.99
C ASN A 29 2.31 16.92 11.28
N SER A 30 1.13 16.48 11.73
CA SER A 30 -0.14 16.97 11.17
C SER A 30 -0.33 18.47 11.42
N ALA A 31 0.05 18.95 12.60
CA ALA A 31 -0.01 20.37 12.95
C ALA A 31 0.89 21.24 12.07
N VAL A 32 2.12 20.78 11.78
CA VAL A 32 3.05 21.48 10.89
C VAL A 32 2.50 21.61 9.48
N LEU A 33 1.95 20.52 8.91
CA LEU A 33 1.35 20.55 7.58
C LEU A 33 0.19 21.55 7.50
N LEU A 34 -0.72 21.51 8.48
CA LEU A 34 -1.86 22.43 8.49
C LEU A 34 -1.45 23.90 8.64
N ALA A 35 -0.45 24.19 9.48
CA ALA A 35 0.10 25.53 9.59
C ALA A 35 0.74 25.99 8.26
N GLN A 36 1.49 25.11 7.58
CA GLN A 36 2.05 25.38 6.24
C GLN A 36 0.97 25.55 5.16
N TRP A 37 -0.20 24.94 5.33
CA TRP A 37 -1.35 25.09 4.43
C TRP A 37 -2.19 26.35 4.73
N GLY A 38 -1.84 27.13 5.75
CA GLY A 38 -2.47 28.41 6.08
C GLY A 38 -3.52 28.36 7.20
N TYR A 39 -3.73 27.22 7.84
CA TYR A 39 -4.65 27.11 8.97
C TYR A 39 -4.05 27.73 10.24
N ARG A 40 -4.90 28.37 11.06
CA ARG A 40 -4.54 28.75 12.43
C ARG A 40 -4.60 27.51 13.31
N VAL A 41 -3.43 27.04 13.76
CA VAL A 41 -3.30 25.77 14.49
C VAL A 41 -2.87 26.01 15.94
N LEU A 42 -3.56 25.36 16.88
CA LEU A 42 -3.18 25.28 18.29
C LEU A 42 -2.89 23.84 18.68
N CYS A 43 -1.71 23.57 19.26
CA CYS A 43 -1.35 22.30 19.86
C CYS A 43 -1.43 22.40 21.40
N ILE A 44 -1.96 21.39 22.06
CA ILE A 44 -2.09 21.32 23.52
C ILE A 44 -1.50 20.00 24.01
N ASP A 45 -0.49 20.07 24.87
CA ASP A 45 0.12 18.89 25.51
C ASP A 45 -0.62 18.58 26.83
N TRP A 46 -1.59 17.67 26.75
CA TRP A 46 -2.37 17.20 27.90
C TRP A 46 -1.74 15.95 28.57
N ASP A 47 -0.65 15.40 28.03
CA ASP A 47 0.09 14.29 28.64
C ASP A 47 0.94 14.80 29.82
N LEU A 48 0.28 15.26 30.88
CA LEU A 48 0.94 15.89 32.02
C LEU A 48 1.92 14.95 32.72
N GLU A 49 1.72 13.65 32.64
CA GLU A 49 2.56 12.62 33.28
C GLU A 49 3.84 12.32 32.48
N ALA A 50 3.80 12.51 31.16
CA ALA A 50 4.92 12.29 30.25
C ALA A 50 5.03 13.43 29.22
N PRO A 51 5.33 14.68 29.66
CA PRO A 51 5.32 15.84 28.80
C PRO A 51 6.43 15.72 27.74
N GLY A 52 6.05 15.88 26.47
CA GLY A 52 6.96 15.56 25.37
C GLY A 52 6.72 16.32 24.07
N LEU A 53 5.54 16.94 23.90
CA LEU A 53 5.17 17.52 22.62
C LEU A 53 6.08 18.69 22.21
N HIS A 54 6.55 19.46 23.19
CA HIS A 54 7.45 20.61 22.96
C HIS A 54 8.83 20.20 22.40
N TYR A 55 9.26 18.94 22.55
CA TYR A 55 10.55 18.48 22.00
C TYR A 55 10.55 18.49 20.47
N TYR A 56 9.41 18.15 19.83
CA TYR A 56 9.25 18.23 18.37
C TYR A 56 9.45 19.63 17.81
N PHE A 57 9.04 20.65 18.58
CA PHE A 57 9.06 22.04 18.15
C PHE A 57 10.29 22.81 18.63
N ARG A 58 11.15 22.20 19.45
CA ARG A 58 12.31 22.84 20.08
C ARG A 58 13.21 23.63 19.12
N PRO A 59 13.46 23.21 17.86
CA PRO A 59 14.24 24.01 16.91
C PRO A 59 13.57 25.34 16.51
N PHE A 60 12.26 25.47 16.70
CA PHE A 60 11.40 26.53 16.16
C PHE A 60 10.75 27.42 17.23
N MET A 61 11.05 27.18 18.51
CA MET A 61 10.49 27.93 19.63
C MET A 61 11.47 28.06 20.79
N SER A 62 11.24 29.05 21.66
CA SER A 62 11.94 29.13 22.94
C SER A 62 11.40 28.10 23.94
N VAL A 63 12.26 27.60 24.84
CA VAL A 63 11.86 26.66 25.90
C VAL A 63 10.70 27.25 26.71
N PRO A 64 9.56 26.55 26.80
CA PRO A 64 8.41 27.07 27.52
C PRO A 64 8.65 27.10 29.03
N ARG A 65 8.21 28.19 29.68
CA ARG A 65 8.42 28.42 31.13
C ARG A 65 7.21 28.05 31.98
N THR A 66 6.06 27.86 31.36
CA THR A 66 4.76 27.66 31.98
C THR A 66 3.86 26.90 31.02
N GLY A 67 2.79 26.28 31.49
CA GLY A 67 1.88 25.54 30.62
C GLY A 67 0.56 25.15 31.28
N LEU A 68 -0.04 24.09 30.76
CA LEU A 68 -1.35 23.60 31.16
C LEU A 68 -1.43 23.24 32.66
N THR A 69 -0.37 22.65 33.21
CA THR A 69 -0.26 22.36 34.66
C THR A 69 -0.41 23.63 35.48
N ASP A 70 0.25 24.73 35.10
CA ASP A 70 0.14 26.01 35.81
C ASP A 70 -1.27 26.59 35.68
N MET A 71 -1.91 26.45 34.52
CA MET A 71 -3.31 26.86 34.31
C MET A 71 -4.26 26.11 35.26
N VAL A 72 -4.15 24.78 35.32
CA VAL A 72 -5.01 23.93 36.17
C VAL A 72 -4.80 24.24 37.65
N LEU A 73 -3.55 24.41 38.10
CA LEU A 73 -3.25 24.73 39.50
C LEU A 73 -3.79 26.10 39.92
N ARG A 74 -3.77 27.10 39.03
CA ARG A 74 -4.37 28.41 39.31
C ARG A 74 -5.89 28.34 39.43
N VAL A 75 -6.56 27.53 38.60
CA VAL A 75 -8.00 27.28 38.75
C VAL A 75 -8.31 26.57 40.08
N ARG A 76 -7.46 25.63 40.50
CA ARG A 76 -7.57 24.99 41.83
C ARG A 76 -7.53 26.01 42.97
N GLU A 77 -6.69 27.02 42.83
CA GLU A 77 -6.53 28.13 43.79
C GLU A 77 -7.69 29.14 43.74
N GLY A 78 -8.63 28.98 42.80
CA GLY A 78 -9.80 29.85 42.63
C GLY A 78 -9.51 31.08 41.76
N GLU A 79 -8.40 31.08 41.03
CA GLU A 79 -8.09 32.14 40.07
C GLU A 79 -8.84 31.94 38.75
N HIS A 80 -9.25 33.05 38.14
CA HIS A 80 -9.77 33.04 36.77
C HIS A 80 -8.61 33.02 35.77
N VAL A 81 -8.47 31.93 35.02
CA VAL A 81 -7.39 31.72 34.04
C VAL A 81 -7.95 31.82 32.62
N GLY A 82 -7.35 32.70 31.80
CA GLY A 82 -7.75 32.85 30.40
C GLY A 82 -7.30 31.67 29.53
N ALA A 83 -8.14 31.27 28.57
CA ALA A 83 -7.93 30.13 27.67
C ALA A 83 -6.65 30.20 26.82
N LEU A 84 -6.21 31.41 26.48
CA LEU A 84 -4.99 31.66 25.69
C LEU A 84 -3.81 32.05 26.58
N GLY A 85 -3.93 31.85 27.90
CA GLY A 85 -2.82 31.99 28.83
C GLY A 85 -1.75 30.93 28.54
N HIS A 86 -0.48 31.31 28.63
CA HIS A 86 0.66 30.40 28.49
C HIS A 86 0.84 29.76 27.09
N VAL A 87 0.27 30.36 26.04
CA VAL A 87 0.58 30.02 24.64
C VAL A 87 2.03 30.39 24.31
N THR A 88 2.73 29.47 23.65
CA THR A 88 4.05 29.69 23.08
C THR A 88 3.99 29.53 21.57
N GLN A 89 4.37 30.58 20.84
CA GLN A 89 4.38 30.56 19.37
C GLN A 89 5.57 29.75 18.85
N VAL A 90 5.32 28.93 17.84
CA VAL A 90 6.29 28.11 17.10
C VAL A 90 6.44 28.70 15.69
N ASN A 91 7.67 29.07 15.32
CA ASN A 91 7.97 29.71 14.04
C ASN A 91 8.61 28.70 13.07
N LEU A 92 7.84 28.22 12.10
CA LEU A 92 8.24 27.15 11.19
C LEU A 92 9.01 27.71 9.97
N PRO A 93 9.77 26.86 9.26
CA PRO A 93 10.37 27.21 7.98
C PRO A 93 9.29 27.67 6.97
N GLY A 94 9.61 28.67 6.14
CA GLY A 94 8.67 29.22 5.15
C GLY A 94 7.71 30.28 5.69
N GLY A 95 7.86 30.71 6.95
CA GLY A 95 7.08 31.80 7.54
C GLY A 95 5.75 31.39 8.16
N ALA A 96 5.39 30.11 8.12
CA ALA A 96 4.23 29.58 8.82
C ALA A 96 4.43 29.60 10.34
N THR A 97 3.33 29.75 11.08
CA THR A 97 3.36 29.75 12.56
C THR A 97 2.24 28.88 13.11
N LEU A 98 2.49 28.22 14.23
CA LEU A 98 1.47 27.56 15.04
C LEU A 98 1.68 27.88 16.51
N ASP A 99 0.65 27.69 17.31
CA ASP A 99 0.68 27.98 18.74
C ASP A 99 0.69 26.69 19.56
N LEU A 100 1.42 26.68 20.68
CA LEU A 100 1.54 25.54 21.59
C LEU A 100 1.20 25.94 23.01
N ILE A 101 0.28 25.22 23.66
CA ILE A 101 0.15 25.18 25.12
C ILE A 101 0.87 23.92 25.60
N PRO A 102 2.08 24.04 26.18
CA PRO A 102 2.84 22.90 26.67
C PRO A 102 2.25 22.39 27.99
N ALA A 103 2.63 21.19 28.43
CA ALA A 103 2.16 20.64 29.69
C ALA A 103 2.60 21.47 30.90
N GLY A 104 3.80 22.07 30.85
CA GLY A 104 4.36 22.92 31.91
C GLY A 104 5.89 22.96 31.86
N SER A 105 6.53 23.78 32.70
CA SER A 105 8.00 23.76 32.85
C SER A 105 8.44 22.50 33.58
N VAL A 106 9.26 21.67 32.92
CA VAL A 106 9.86 20.46 33.51
C VAL A 106 11.03 20.86 34.42
N GLY A 107 10.71 21.28 35.64
CA GLY A 107 11.66 21.51 36.74
C GLY A 107 11.52 20.45 37.84
N ASP A 108 12.35 20.55 38.89
CA ASP A 108 12.37 19.59 40.01
C ASP A 108 11.01 19.46 40.75
N ASP A 109 10.14 20.46 40.65
CA ASP A 109 8.82 20.51 41.28
C ASP A 109 7.66 20.04 40.38
N TYR A 110 7.91 19.70 39.11
CA TYR A 110 6.87 19.38 38.13
C TYR A 110 6.07 18.12 38.50
N VAL A 111 6.75 17.04 38.92
CA VAL A 111 6.07 15.79 39.31
C VAL A 111 5.16 16.03 40.52
N ALA A 112 5.62 16.80 41.50
CA ALA A 112 4.83 17.14 42.69
C ALA A 112 3.60 17.98 42.33
N LYS A 113 3.74 18.92 41.38
CA LYS A 113 2.64 19.71 40.84
C LYS A 113 1.57 18.83 40.21
N VAL A 114 1.94 17.95 39.29
CA VAL A 114 1.00 17.05 38.59
C VAL A 114 0.30 16.10 39.56
N GLN A 115 1.04 15.49 40.50
CA GLN A 115 0.47 14.61 41.52
C GLN A 115 -0.48 15.31 42.50
N SER A 116 -0.39 16.64 42.61
CA SER A 116 -1.27 17.43 43.48
C SER A 116 -2.61 17.80 42.84
N ILE A 117 -2.85 17.40 41.59
CA ILE A 117 -4.10 17.67 40.87
C ILE A 117 -5.10 16.54 41.17
N ASP A 118 -6.14 16.88 41.93
CA ASP A 118 -7.32 16.04 42.12
C ASP A 118 -8.41 16.51 41.15
N TRP A 119 -8.60 15.75 40.06
CA TRP A 119 -9.57 16.10 39.02
C TRP A 119 -11.01 16.05 39.54
N ASP A 120 -11.37 15.07 40.38
CA ASP A 120 -12.71 14.96 40.94
C ASP A 120 -13.05 16.12 41.88
N ALA A 121 -12.08 16.58 42.67
CA ALA A 121 -12.23 17.78 43.49
C ALA A 121 -12.34 19.04 42.63
N LEU A 122 -11.53 19.17 41.56
CA LEU A 122 -11.63 20.28 40.63
C LEU A 122 -13.01 20.40 39.98
N TYR A 123 -13.57 19.29 39.47
CA TYR A 123 -14.90 19.29 38.87
C TYR A 123 -16.00 19.63 39.89
N ARG A 124 -15.92 19.11 41.12
CA ARG A 124 -16.97 19.31 42.14
C ARG A 124 -16.88 20.65 42.87
N GLU A 125 -15.68 21.12 43.18
CA GLU A 125 -15.44 22.26 44.08
C GLU A 125 -15.08 23.56 43.36
N ARG A 126 -14.59 23.45 42.11
CA ARG A 126 -14.12 24.59 41.31
C ARG A 126 -14.85 24.76 39.98
N ASP A 127 -15.91 23.98 39.75
CA ASP A 127 -16.72 24.01 38.53
C ASP A 127 -15.84 23.89 37.27
N PHE A 128 -14.81 23.05 37.35
CA PHE A 128 -13.79 22.93 36.30
C PHE A 128 -14.38 22.48 34.95
N GLY A 129 -15.54 21.79 34.98
CA GLY A 129 -16.29 21.45 33.78
C GLY A 129 -16.64 22.69 32.94
N ASN A 130 -17.20 23.75 33.55
CA ASN A 130 -17.55 24.98 32.84
C ASN A 130 -16.31 25.79 32.45
N VAL A 131 -15.25 25.78 33.28
CA VAL A 131 -13.97 26.43 32.93
C VAL A 131 -13.36 25.83 31.65
N LEU A 132 -13.39 24.51 31.53
CA LEU A 132 -12.93 23.81 30.31
C LEU A 132 -13.78 24.14 29.09
N GLU A 133 -15.09 24.33 29.27
CA GLU A 133 -15.99 24.74 28.19
C GLU A 133 -15.68 26.16 27.73
N GLU A 134 -15.48 27.10 28.64
CA GLU A 134 -15.04 28.47 28.32
C GLU A 134 -13.70 28.48 27.57
N TRP A 135 -12.74 27.63 27.99
CA TRP A 135 -11.48 27.49 27.27
C TRP A 135 -11.66 26.95 25.87
N ARG A 136 -12.46 25.89 25.75
CA ARG A 136 -12.75 25.22 24.49
C ARG A 136 -13.44 26.16 23.50
N GLU A 137 -14.47 26.88 23.91
CA GLU A 137 -15.15 27.87 23.08
C GLU A 137 -14.17 28.93 22.58
N ARG A 138 -13.34 29.44 23.49
CA ARG A 138 -12.34 30.45 23.12
C ARG A 138 -11.28 29.92 22.15
N TRP A 139 -10.86 28.67 22.30
CA TRP A 139 -9.95 28.02 21.35
C TRP A 139 -10.59 27.86 19.98
N ILE A 140 -11.84 27.39 19.92
CA ILE A 140 -12.61 27.22 18.68
C ILE A 140 -12.80 28.55 17.93
N ASP A 141 -13.00 29.64 18.66
CA ASP A 141 -13.12 30.98 18.05
C ASP A 141 -11.78 31.51 17.50
N SER A 142 -10.66 31.07 18.09
CA SER A 142 -9.33 31.63 17.81
C SER A 142 -8.57 30.86 16.73
N TYR A 143 -8.83 29.55 16.60
CA TYR A 143 -8.08 28.64 15.75
C TYR A 143 -9.00 27.80 14.86
N ASP A 144 -8.53 27.47 13.67
CA ASP A 144 -9.28 26.64 12.74
C ASP A 144 -9.19 25.16 13.14
N VAL A 145 -8.03 24.73 13.64
CA VAL A 145 -7.78 23.37 14.12
C VAL A 145 -6.99 23.38 15.43
N ILE A 146 -7.49 22.67 16.42
CA ILE A 146 -6.86 22.51 17.73
C ILE A 146 -6.53 21.03 17.94
N PHE A 147 -5.26 20.73 18.16
CA PHE A 147 -4.77 19.39 18.45
C PHE A 147 -4.52 19.20 19.94
N VAL A 148 -5.01 18.10 20.49
CA VAL A 148 -4.78 17.73 21.90
C VAL A 148 -4.01 16.42 21.96
N ASP A 149 -2.83 16.42 22.57
CA ASP A 149 -2.06 15.22 22.87
C ASP A 149 -2.53 14.64 24.20
N SER A 150 -3.23 13.50 24.18
CA SER A 150 -3.82 12.93 25.39
C SER A 150 -2.80 12.24 26.29
N ARG A 151 -3.20 11.74 27.47
CA ARG A 151 -2.45 10.69 28.17
C ARG A 151 -2.64 9.31 27.51
N THR A 152 -1.64 8.42 27.58
CA THR A 152 -1.79 7.03 27.10
C THR A 152 -2.57 6.18 28.10
N GLY A 153 -3.46 5.31 27.63
CA GLY A 153 -4.21 4.39 28.48
C GLY A 153 -5.37 5.05 29.25
N ILE A 154 -5.84 4.40 30.31
CA ILE A 154 -6.95 4.87 31.14
C ILE A 154 -6.37 5.66 32.32
N SER A 155 -6.68 6.96 32.40
CA SER A 155 -6.25 7.85 33.48
C SER A 155 -7.42 8.68 34.00
N ASP A 156 -7.25 9.31 35.16
CA ASP A 156 -8.28 10.13 35.81
C ASP A 156 -8.68 11.37 34.98
N SER A 157 -7.77 11.87 34.14
CA SER A 157 -8.05 12.94 33.17
C SER A 157 -8.45 12.44 31.78
N GLY A 158 -8.45 11.12 31.55
CA GLY A 158 -8.66 10.51 30.23
C GLY A 158 -10.03 10.84 29.62
N GLY A 159 -11.07 11.00 30.46
CA GLY A 159 -12.41 11.41 30.01
C GLY A 159 -12.44 12.81 29.39
N ILE A 160 -11.56 13.71 29.85
CA ILE A 160 -11.44 15.08 29.33
C ILE A 160 -10.99 15.04 27.87
N CYS A 161 -9.90 14.32 27.61
CA CYS A 161 -9.29 14.21 26.28
C CYS A 161 -10.11 13.35 25.31
N THR A 162 -10.81 12.32 25.79
CA THR A 162 -11.51 11.37 24.92
C THR A 162 -12.98 11.69 24.69
N SER A 163 -13.64 12.38 25.63
CA SER A 163 -15.11 12.56 25.63
C SER A 163 -15.54 14.04 25.61
N GLN A 164 -14.95 14.88 26.47
CA GLN A 164 -15.36 16.28 26.64
C GLN A 164 -14.77 17.22 25.59
N LEU A 165 -13.44 17.21 25.42
CA LEU A 165 -12.72 18.11 24.52
C LEU A 165 -12.83 17.80 23.01
N PRO A 166 -12.89 16.57 22.50
CA PRO A 166 -12.78 16.36 21.06
C PRO A 166 -14.07 16.69 20.29
N HIS A 167 -13.92 17.18 19.07
CA HIS A 167 -14.88 16.95 17.98
C HIS A 167 -14.53 15.66 17.24
N ILE A 168 -13.23 15.44 17.03
CA ILE A 168 -12.67 14.24 16.42
C ILE A 168 -11.78 13.55 17.46
N LEU A 169 -12.05 12.27 17.71
CA LEU A 169 -11.16 11.39 18.48
C LEU A 169 -10.32 10.57 17.49
N ALA A 170 -9.08 11.01 17.27
CA ALA A 170 -8.10 10.33 16.43
C ALA A 170 -7.32 9.31 17.28
N PHE A 171 -7.59 8.02 17.11
CA PHE A 171 -6.99 7.00 17.96
C PHE A 171 -5.92 6.20 17.23
N ALA A 172 -4.69 6.27 17.74
CA ALA A 172 -3.52 5.58 17.23
C ALA A 172 -3.36 4.21 17.88
N PHE A 173 -3.19 3.18 17.06
CA PHE A 173 -3.01 1.79 17.51
C PHE A 173 -2.10 1.02 16.57
N THR A 174 -1.52 -0.05 17.08
CA THR A 174 -0.74 -1.04 16.30
C THR A 174 -1.57 -2.31 16.14
N ALA A 175 -1.34 -3.09 15.08
CA ALA A 175 -2.05 -4.34 14.81
C ALA A 175 -1.70 -5.47 15.81
N ASN A 176 -2.23 -5.38 17.03
CA ASN A 176 -2.26 -6.46 18.01
C ASN A 176 -3.54 -6.39 18.85
N GLU A 177 -3.96 -7.55 19.35
CA GLU A 177 -5.21 -7.76 20.09
C GLU A 177 -5.45 -6.71 21.18
N GLN A 178 -4.48 -6.60 22.09
CA GLN A 178 -4.61 -5.74 23.27
C GLN A 178 -4.77 -4.26 22.90
N ASN A 179 -4.14 -3.79 21.82
CA ASN A 179 -4.26 -2.41 21.38
C ASN A 179 -5.61 -2.16 20.70
N VAL A 180 -6.02 -3.04 19.78
CA VAL A 180 -7.29 -2.93 19.06
C VAL A 180 -8.47 -2.98 20.04
N ASP A 181 -8.53 -3.99 20.91
CA ASP A 181 -9.61 -4.14 21.88
C ASP A 181 -9.64 -2.99 22.88
N GLY A 182 -8.48 -2.59 23.38
CA GLY A 182 -8.34 -1.51 24.36
C GLY A 182 -8.76 -0.16 23.79
N VAL A 183 -8.40 0.15 22.55
CA VAL A 183 -8.76 1.42 21.91
C VAL A 183 -10.25 1.46 21.55
N LEU A 184 -10.80 0.36 21.03
CA LEU A 184 -12.22 0.26 20.68
C LEU A 184 -13.11 0.35 21.92
N ASP A 185 -12.66 -0.22 23.05
CA ASP A 185 -13.36 -0.08 24.32
C ASP A 185 -13.40 1.37 24.82
N VAL A 186 -12.29 2.09 24.71
CA VAL A 186 -12.22 3.50 25.07
C VAL A 186 -13.09 4.36 24.15
N VAL A 187 -13.09 4.10 22.84
CA VAL A 187 -13.96 4.79 21.88
C VAL A 187 -15.43 4.58 22.22
N ARG A 188 -15.85 3.35 22.54
CA ARG A 188 -17.23 3.06 22.98
C ARG A 188 -17.58 3.81 24.26
N ARG A 189 -16.72 3.76 25.28
CA ARG A 189 -16.93 4.47 26.55
C ARG A 189 -16.99 5.99 26.36
N ALA A 190 -16.14 6.55 25.50
CA ALA A 190 -16.10 7.96 25.21
C ALA A 190 -17.38 8.45 24.51
N ALA A 191 -17.89 7.69 23.54
CA ALA A 191 -19.16 8.00 22.88
C ALA A 191 -20.35 7.98 23.87
N ILE A 192 -20.38 7.01 24.79
CA ILE A 192 -21.42 6.94 25.84
C ILE A 192 -21.28 8.12 26.82
N ALA A 193 -20.07 8.40 27.30
CA ALA A 193 -19.82 9.48 28.23
C ALA A 193 -20.18 10.85 27.63
N ARG A 194 -19.87 11.06 26.34
CA ARG A 194 -20.22 12.29 25.62
C ARG A 194 -21.72 12.55 25.59
N ASN A 195 -22.54 11.50 25.39
CA ASN A 195 -24.00 11.62 25.39
C ASN A 195 -24.58 11.97 26.77
N GLY A 196 -23.81 11.77 27.84
CA GLY A 196 -24.20 12.11 29.22
C GLY A 196 -23.70 13.49 29.69
N LEU A 197 -22.97 14.23 28.86
CA LEU A 197 -22.50 15.57 29.22
C LEU A 197 -23.69 16.55 29.33
N PRO A 198 -23.65 17.51 30.25
CA PRO A 198 -24.71 18.51 30.42
C PRO A 198 -24.71 19.60 29.33
N TYR A 199 -23.93 19.40 28.25
CA TYR A 199 -23.71 20.38 27.18
C TYR A 199 -24.25 19.83 25.86
N ASP A 200 -24.86 20.69 25.05
CA ASP A 200 -25.29 20.32 23.70
C ASP A 200 -24.07 20.10 22.79
N ARG A 201 -23.95 18.91 22.21
CA ARG A 201 -22.77 18.46 21.49
C ARG A 201 -23.12 17.63 20.26
N SER A 202 -22.39 17.87 19.18
CA SER A 202 -22.39 16.98 18.03
C SER A 202 -21.87 15.59 18.42
N ARG A 203 -22.28 14.58 17.62
CA ARG A 203 -21.77 13.21 17.73
C ARG A 203 -20.24 13.22 17.70
N LEU A 204 -19.62 12.40 18.55
CA LEU A 204 -18.17 12.19 18.52
C LEU A 204 -17.80 11.53 17.19
N LEU A 205 -16.98 12.21 16.39
CA LEU A 205 -16.39 11.60 15.21
C LEU A 205 -15.12 10.85 15.59
N THR A 206 -14.88 9.71 14.97
CA THR A 206 -13.76 8.83 15.32
C THR A 206 -12.91 8.57 14.09
N LEU A 207 -11.59 8.75 14.24
CA LEU A 207 -10.61 8.55 13.17
C LEU A 207 -9.61 7.47 13.61
N PRO A 208 -9.75 6.23 13.12
CA PRO A 208 -8.78 5.17 13.40
C PRO A 208 -7.47 5.40 12.66
N LEU A 209 -6.35 5.34 13.39
CA LEU A 209 -4.99 5.51 12.85
C LEU A 209 -4.15 4.25 13.10
N LEU A 210 -4.07 3.38 12.10
CA LEU A 210 -3.21 2.19 12.13
C LEU A 210 -1.75 2.61 11.95
N CYS A 211 -0.94 2.41 12.99
CA CYS A 211 0.43 2.91 13.08
C CYS A 211 1.45 1.76 13.14
N ARG A 212 2.68 2.05 12.71
CA ARG A 212 3.81 1.11 12.71
C ARG A 212 3.43 -0.22 12.04
N PHE A 213 2.70 -0.12 10.95
CA PHE A 213 2.18 -1.28 10.23
C PHE A 213 3.00 -1.48 8.95
N ASP A 214 3.76 -2.57 8.90
CA ASP A 214 4.62 -2.89 7.76
C ASP A 214 3.95 -3.94 6.87
N MET A 215 3.94 -3.69 5.56
CA MET A 215 3.40 -4.59 4.54
C MET A 215 4.48 -5.42 3.85
N SER A 216 5.76 -5.10 4.09
CA SER A 216 6.89 -5.65 3.36
C SER A 216 7.47 -6.92 3.99
N GLU A 217 7.38 -7.05 5.32
CA GLU A 217 7.98 -8.15 6.07
C GLU A 217 7.04 -9.38 6.25
N GLU A 218 5.75 -9.19 6.54
CA GLU A 218 4.78 -10.27 6.79
C GLU A 218 3.45 -10.08 6.02
N TYR A 219 3.50 -10.07 4.68
CA TYR A 219 2.35 -9.74 3.81
C TYR A 219 1.06 -10.50 4.14
N GLU A 220 1.13 -11.81 4.42
CA GLU A 220 -0.05 -12.63 4.74
C GLU A 220 -0.69 -12.22 6.07
N ARG A 221 0.11 -12.07 7.12
CA ARG A 221 -0.36 -11.64 8.44
C ARG A 221 -0.87 -10.20 8.40
N ALA A 222 -0.22 -9.33 7.63
CA ALA A 222 -0.67 -7.97 7.40
C ALA A 222 -2.01 -7.95 6.64
N ALA A 223 -2.21 -8.84 5.66
CA ALA A 223 -3.50 -9.00 4.98
C ALA A 223 -4.60 -9.50 5.92
N GLU A 224 -4.32 -10.49 6.78
CA GLU A 224 -5.26 -10.97 7.81
C GLU A 224 -5.66 -9.87 8.79
N TRP A 225 -4.69 -9.11 9.28
CA TRP A 225 -4.95 -7.96 10.16
C TRP A 225 -5.78 -6.89 9.45
N ARG A 226 -5.53 -6.59 8.17
CA ARG A 226 -6.36 -5.64 7.42
C ARG A 226 -7.79 -6.12 7.27
N ASP A 227 -8.00 -7.37 6.90
CA ASP A 227 -9.36 -7.93 6.72
C ASP A 227 -10.14 -7.93 8.03
N ARG A 228 -9.48 -8.26 9.15
CA ARG A 228 -10.10 -8.12 10.47
C ARG A 228 -10.42 -6.66 10.81
N LEU A 229 -9.44 -5.77 10.67
CA LEU A 229 -9.61 -4.36 11.01
C LEU A 229 -10.70 -3.69 10.17
N ARG A 230 -10.91 -4.12 8.92
CA ARG A 230 -12.06 -3.67 8.11
C ARG A 230 -13.41 -3.96 8.79
N GLY A 231 -13.54 -5.11 9.45
CA GLY A 231 -14.73 -5.46 10.24
C GLY A 231 -14.81 -4.68 11.55
N ASP A 232 -13.76 -4.75 12.36
CA ASP A 232 -13.73 -4.19 13.72
C ASP A 232 -13.85 -2.65 13.75
N LEU A 233 -13.30 -1.97 12.73
CA LEU A 233 -13.31 -0.51 12.62
C LEU A 233 -14.54 0.04 11.92
N LYS A 234 -15.39 -0.79 11.30
CA LYS A 234 -16.57 -0.34 10.54
C LYS A 234 -17.43 0.69 11.31
N PRO A 235 -17.77 0.49 12.61
CA PRO A 235 -18.56 1.47 13.36
C PRO A 235 -17.91 2.85 13.50
N SER A 236 -16.58 2.93 13.36
CA SER A 236 -15.82 4.19 13.41
C SER A 236 -15.96 5.01 12.12
N TYR A 237 -16.28 4.36 11.00
CA TYR A 237 -16.47 4.98 9.69
C TYR A 237 -17.94 5.31 9.40
N ASP A 238 -18.88 4.50 9.89
CA ASP A 238 -20.33 4.66 9.68
C ASP A 238 -20.86 6.06 10.08
N ALA A 239 -20.12 6.80 10.91
CA ALA A 239 -20.51 8.15 11.34
C ALA A 239 -20.29 9.23 10.27
N TRP A 240 -19.41 9.01 9.29
CA TRP A 240 -18.99 10.06 8.34
C TRP A 240 -18.58 9.57 6.94
N VAL A 241 -18.38 8.27 6.73
CA VAL A 241 -18.17 7.66 5.41
C VAL A 241 -19.53 7.25 4.83
N PRO A 242 -19.97 7.78 3.68
CA PRO A 242 -21.27 7.44 3.09
C PRO A 242 -21.38 5.96 2.70
N ASP A 243 -22.56 5.38 2.88
CA ASP A 243 -22.89 4.02 2.46
C ASP A 243 -22.58 3.82 0.97
N GLY A 244 -21.90 2.71 0.64
CA GLY A 244 -21.42 2.40 -0.71
C GLY A 244 -20.05 2.99 -1.07
N SER A 245 -19.47 3.86 -0.24
CA SER A 245 -18.06 4.28 -0.40
C SER A 245 -17.13 3.17 0.13
N PRO A 246 -15.99 2.88 -0.53
CA PRO A 246 -15.06 1.85 -0.08
C PRO A 246 -14.33 2.32 1.19
N ALA A 247 -14.97 2.14 2.35
CA ALA A 247 -14.45 2.56 3.66
C ALA A 247 -13.08 1.96 3.98
N GLU A 248 -12.74 0.81 3.39
CA GLU A 248 -11.42 0.21 3.44
C GLU A 248 -10.32 1.12 2.89
N ARG A 249 -10.61 1.95 1.87
CA ARG A 249 -9.64 2.91 1.34
C ARG A 249 -9.28 4.00 2.36
N VAL A 250 -10.14 4.26 3.33
CA VAL A 250 -9.82 5.19 4.42
C VAL A 250 -8.67 4.63 5.26
N LEU A 251 -8.78 3.35 5.66
CA LEU A 251 -7.71 2.65 6.38
C LEU A 251 -6.43 2.63 5.53
N ASP A 252 -6.56 2.32 4.24
CA ASP A 252 -5.42 2.23 3.33
C ASP A 252 -4.67 3.56 3.18
N ASN A 253 -5.40 4.67 3.02
CA ASN A 253 -4.84 6.02 2.85
C ASN A 253 -4.32 6.65 4.15
N CYS A 254 -4.72 6.13 5.32
CA CYS A 254 -4.33 6.64 6.63
C CYS A 254 -3.35 5.72 7.39
N THR A 255 -3.07 4.52 6.86
CA THR A 255 -2.12 3.60 7.49
C THR A 255 -0.73 4.22 7.48
N VAL A 256 -0.14 4.35 8.66
CA VAL A 256 1.19 4.95 8.85
C VAL A 256 2.22 3.82 8.88
N PRO A 257 3.10 3.72 7.86
CA PRO A 257 4.08 2.66 7.80
C PRO A 257 5.09 2.75 8.94
N TYR A 258 5.68 1.62 9.31
CA TYR A 258 6.85 1.65 10.18
C TYR A 258 8.06 2.19 9.41
N SER A 259 8.75 3.17 9.96
CA SER A 259 10.01 3.69 9.40
C SER A 259 11.06 3.74 10.49
N ALA A 260 12.10 2.91 10.38
CA ALA A 260 13.19 2.87 11.33
C ALA A 260 13.94 4.21 11.42
N TYR A 261 14.03 4.94 10.30
CA TYR A 261 14.70 6.24 10.22
C TYR A 261 14.00 7.30 11.09
N TRP A 262 12.67 7.38 11.03
CA TRP A 262 11.87 8.33 11.81
C TRP A 262 11.45 7.80 13.20
N SER A 263 11.94 6.62 13.59
CA SER A 263 11.60 6.00 14.87
C SER A 263 12.46 6.48 16.05
N PHE A 264 13.51 7.27 15.79
CA PHE A 264 14.42 7.80 16.79
C PHE A 264 14.41 9.33 16.77
N GLY A 265 14.21 9.95 17.94
CA GLY A 265 14.17 11.42 18.11
C GLY A 265 12.82 12.06 17.82
N GLU A 266 12.72 13.37 18.08
CA GLU A 266 11.51 14.18 17.86
C GLU A 266 11.58 14.98 16.56
N ASP A 267 11.91 14.30 15.46
CA ASP A 267 11.99 14.91 14.13
C ASP A 267 10.63 15.09 13.46
N LEU A 268 10.58 16.01 12.49
CA LEU A 268 9.38 16.39 11.74
C LEU A 268 9.58 16.10 10.24
N PRO A 269 9.41 14.84 9.77
CA PRO A 269 9.59 14.45 8.37
C PRO A 269 8.86 15.34 7.37
N VAL A 270 7.68 15.84 7.72
CA VAL A 270 6.86 16.68 6.84
C VAL A 270 7.53 18.01 6.45
N ILE A 271 8.59 18.41 7.15
CA ILE A 271 9.41 19.59 6.79
C ILE A 271 10.38 19.26 5.66
N THR A 272 10.88 18.02 5.60
CA THR A 272 11.97 17.62 4.70
C THR A 272 11.53 16.71 3.56
N GLU A 273 10.43 15.97 3.74
CA GLU A 273 9.91 15.01 2.78
C GLU A 273 8.79 15.60 1.92
N ASP A 274 8.69 15.15 0.66
CA ASP A 274 7.54 15.45 -0.19
C ASP A 274 6.37 14.50 0.14
N PHE A 275 5.34 15.04 0.80
CA PHE A 275 4.13 14.30 1.16
C PHE A 275 3.30 13.80 -0.04
N ARG A 276 3.66 14.19 -1.27
CA ARG A 276 3.06 13.65 -2.50
C ARG A 276 3.69 12.32 -2.93
N ASN A 277 4.86 11.95 -2.39
CA ASN A 277 5.44 10.65 -2.67
C ASN A 277 4.77 9.56 -1.83
N PRO A 278 4.05 8.60 -2.44
CA PRO A 278 3.29 7.57 -1.70
C PRO A 278 4.16 6.58 -0.91
N GLN A 279 5.48 6.57 -1.14
CA GLN A 279 6.41 5.70 -0.41
C GLN A 279 6.89 6.30 0.91
N LEU A 280 6.63 7.59 1.17
CA LEU A 280 7.12 8.30 2.35
C LEU A 280 6.05 8.38 3.44
N ILE A 281 6.50 8.43 4.70
CA ILE A 281 5.59 8.49 5.86
C ILE A 281 4.75 9.77 5.87
N SER A 282 5.31 10.87 5.35
CA SER A 282 4.63 12.15 5.16
C SER A 282 3.37 12.05 4.29
N HIS A 283 3.25 11.06 3.41
CA HIS A 283 2.05 10.83 2.59
C HIS A 283 0.83 10.48 3.45
N SER A 284 0.93 9.48 4.33
CA SER A 284 -0.17 9.11 5.21
C SER A 284 -0.50 10.25 6.18
N ILE A 285 0.50 10.97 6.67
CA ILE A 285 0.30 12.11 7.58
C ILE A 285 -0.48 13.24 6.89
N ALA A 286 -0.20 13.55 5.62
CA ALA A 286 -0.97 14.54 4.88
C ALA A 286 -2.43 14.11 4.65
N SER A 287 -2.71 12.81 4.50
CA SER A 287 -4.08 12.30 4.48
C SER A 287 -4.81 12.57 5.81
N ILE A 288 -4.15 12.27 6.94
CA ILE A 288 -4.68 12.49 8.29
C ILE A 288 -4.93 13.98 8.54
N ALA A 289 -3.97 14.84 8.18
CA ALA A 289 -4.09 16.29 8.31
C ALA A 289 -5.29 16.82 7.51
N ALA A 290 -5.44 16.40 6.25
CA ALA A 290 -6.55 16.81 5.39
C ALA A 290 -7.91 16.36 5.92
N LEU A 291 -8.03 15.11 6.39
CA LEU A 291 -9.25 14.58 7.00
C LEU A 291 -9.69 15.40 8.22
N ILE A 292 -8.75 15.77 9.08
CA ILE A 292 -9.02 16.61 10.25
C ILE A 292 -9.40 18.04 9.81
N ALA A 293 -8.63 18.63 8.89
CA ALA A 293 -8.85 19.97 8.36
C ALA A 293 -10.17 20.12 7.59
N ARG A 294 -10.75 19.01 7.13
CA ARG A 294 -12.06 18.95 6.48
C ARG A 294 -13.16 18.34 7.34
N ASN A 295 -12.90 18.11 8.64
CA ASN A 295 -13.89 17.64 9.61
C ASN A 295 -14.49 16.28 9.26
N LEU A 296 -13.73 15.47 8.51
CA LEU A 296 -14.17 14.18 7.96
C LEU A 296 -15.36 14.29 6.99
N GLU A 297 -15.61 15.47 6.43
CA GLU A 297 -16.61 15.71 5.39
C GLU A 297 -16.07 15.31 4.01
N ASP A 298 -16.96 15.12 3.03
CA ASP A 298 -16.62 14.69 1.66
C ASP A 298 -15.77 13.42 1.58
N ALA A 299 -15.99 12.48 2.51
CA ALA A 299 -15.23 11.22 2.58
C ALA A 299 -15.26 10.42 1.27
N ARG A 300 -16.32 10.58 0.46
CA ARG A 300 -16.40 10.00 -0.89
C ARG A 300 -15.24 10.48 -1.78
N LEU A 301 -14.96 11.77 -1.81
CA LEU A 301 -13.82 12.35 -2.55
C LEU A 301 -12.50 11.80 -2.00
N PHE A 302 -12.37 11.63 -0.67
CA PHE A 302 -11.18 11.04 -0.07
C PHE A 302 -10.95 9.59 -0.51
N THR A 303 -12.02 8.79 -0.59
CA THR A 303 -11.95 7.38 -1.05
C THR A 303 -11.75 7.24 -2.56
N GLU A 304 -12.24 8.19 -3.36
CA GLU A 304 -12.08 8.20 -4.83
C GLU A 304 -10.71 8.76 -5.24
N SER A 305 -10.29 9.87 -4.64
CA SER A 305 -9.02 10.55 -4.93
C SER A 305 -8.48 11.27 -3.70
N ARG A 306 -7.58 10.60 -2.97
CA ARG A 306 -6.86 11.16 -1.82
C ARG A 306 -6.17 12.47 -2.17
N ASP A 307 -5.49 12.56 -3.31
CA ASP A 307 -4.75 13.76 -3.69
C ASP A 307 -5.67 14.95 -3.96
N ALA A 308 -6.82 14.72 -4.63
CA ALA A 308 -7.81 15.78 -4.82
C ALA A 308 -8.39 16.26 -3.50
N TYR A 309 -8.57 15.35 -2.54
CA TYR A 309 -9.05 15.67 -1.19
C TYR A 309 -8.03 16.48 -0.38
N VAL A 310 -6.74 16.11 -0.45
CA VAL A 310 -5.64 16.85 0.19
C VAL A 310 -5.47 18.23 -0.44
N ASP A 311 -5.50 18.33 -1.77
CA ASP A 311 -5.44 19.62 -2.46
C ASP A 311 -6.64 20.52 -2.08
N ALA A 312 -7.83 19.95 -1.82
CA ALA A 312 -8.98 20.70 -1.31
C ALA A 312 -8.77 21.25 0.11
N ALA A 313 -8.12 20.47 0.98
CA ALA A 313 -7.74 20.96 2.30
C ALA A 313 -6.71 22.10 2.19
N ILE A 314 -5.70 21.96 1.32
CA ILE A 314 -4.73 23.04 1.06
C ILE A 314 -5.43 24.30 0.56
N ARG A 315 -6.38 24.19 -0.38
CA ARG A 315 -7.18 25.32 -0.88
C ARG A 315 -7.98 26.01 0.24
N THR A 316 -8.58 25.22 1.13
CA THR A 316 -9.39 25.73 2.24
C THR A 316 -8.52 26.46 3.27
N GLY A 317 -7.31 25.98 3.57
CA GLY A 317 -6.37 26.65 4.45
C GLY A 317 -5.84 27.98 3.91
N ARG A 318 -5.76 28.11 2.58
CA ARG A 318 -5.39 29.36 1.89
C ARG A 318 -6.52 30.40 1.81
N ARG A 319 -7.61 30.26 2.59
CA ARG A 319 -8.72 31.22 2.62
C ARG A 319 -8.29 32.57 3.21
N GLY A 320 -7.91 33.46 2.31
CA GLY A 320 -7.62 34.87 2.51
C GLY A 320 -6.97 35.36 1.21
N GLY A 321 -7.74 36.07 0.37
CA GLY A 321 -7.39 36.44 -1.00
C GLY A 321 -6.25 37.46 -1.16
N ASP A 322 -5.13 37.26 -0.46
CA ASP A 322 -3.89 37.98 -0.72
C ASP A 322 -3.09 37.24 -1.81
N TYR A 323 -3.57 37.37 -3.05
CA TYR A 323 -2.74 37.06 -4.21
C TYR A 323 -1.72 38.18 -4.39
N GLU A 324 -0.45 37.82 -4.56
CA GLU A 324 0.62 38.79 -4.81
C GLU A 324 0.40 39.52 -6.15
N TYR A 325 -0.18 38.82 -7.14
CA TYR A 325 -0.49 39.35 -8.46
C TYR A 325 -1.94 39.08 -8.89
N ASP A 326 -2.57 40.05 -9.56
CA ASP A 326 -3.90 39.88 -10.16
C ASP A 326 -3.87 38.87 -11.33
N PHE A 327 -2.79 38.83 -12.12
CA PHE A 327 -2.68 37.94 -13.28
C PHE A 327 -1.32 37.29 -13.45
N PHE A 328 -1.33 36.01 -13.85
CA PHE A 328 -0.23 35.36 -14.53
C PHE A 328 -0.45 35.41 -16.04
N VAL A 329 0.52 35.91 -16.80
CA VAL A 329 0.48 36.01 -18.26
C VAL A 329 1.34 34.90 -18.89
N SER A 330 0.66 33.88 -19.39
CA SER A 330 1.23 32.75 -20.12
C SER A 330 1.37 33.09 -21.60
N GLY A 331 2.59 33.19 -22.11
CA GLY A 331 2.86 33.52 -23.51
C GLY A 331 4.22 33.04 -23.99
N THR A 332 4.30 32.58 -25.24
CA THR A 332 5.47 31.94 -25.89
C THR A 332 6.58 32.90 -26.28
N PRO A 333 7.79 32.40 -26.59
CA PRO A 333 8.81 33.21 -27.28
C PRO A 333 8.29 33.94 -28.53
N LYS A 334 7.24 33.40 -29.20
CA LYS A 334 6.58 34.02 -30.36
C LYS A 334 5.55 35.09 -29.99
N THR A 335 5.11 35.14 -28.74
CA THR A 335 4.13 36.12 -28.22
C THR A 335 4.70 36.99 -27.10
N ASP A 336 6.03 36.95 -26.89
CA ASP A 336 6.74 37.71 -25.85
C ASP A 336 6.52 39.23 -25.98
N GLY A 337 6.54 39.74 -27.22
CA GLY A 337 6.25 41.16 -27.49
C GLY A 337 4.84 41.57 -27.08
N GLU A 338 3.83 40.74 -27.39
CA GLU A 338 2.44 40.98 -26.99
C GLU A 338 2.23 40.78 -25.50
N ALA A 339 2.88 39.79 -24.88
CA ALA A 339 2.80 39.52 -23.45
C ALA A 339 3.34 40.69 -22.62
N ARG A 340 4.52 41.22 -22.96
CA ARG A 340 5.09 42.40 -22.30
C ARG A 340 4.21 43.63 -22.46
N ARG A 341 3.71 43.86 -23.67
CA ARG A 341 2.81 44.99 -23.93
C ARG A 341 1.49 44.87 -23.18
N LEU A 342 0.94 43.67 -23.05
CA LEU A 342 -0.29 43.43 -22.29
C LEU A 342 -0.08 43.61 -20.78
N VAL A 343 1.06 43.16 -20.26
CA VAL A 343 1.52 43.43 -18.87
C VAL A 343 1.58 44.93 -18.61
N ASP A 344 2.26 45.70 -19.48
CA ASP A 344 2.36 47.17 -19.33
C ASP A 344 0.99 47.86 -19.37
N LEU A 345 0.08 47.40 -20.24
CA LEU A 345 -1.27 47.95 -20.37
C LEU A 345 -2.16 47.62 -19.16
N LEU A 346 -2.06 46.41 -18.59
CA LEU A 346 -2.79 46.02 -17.37
C LEU A 346 -2.24 46.76 -16.14
N ALA A 347 -0.92 46.96 -16.07
CA ALA A 347 -0.29 47.76 -15.04
C ALA A 347 -0.71 49.24 -15.10
N ALA A 348 -0.85 49.80 -16.30
CA ALA A 348 -1.37 51.17 -16.49
C ALA A 348 -2.83 51.33 -16.04
N GLU A 349 -3.62 50.24 -16.06
CA GLU A 349 -4.98 50.17 -15.53
C GLU A 349 -5.01 49.87 -14.01
N GLY A 350 -3.85 49.67 -13.37
CA GLY A 350 -3.71 49.47 -11.92
C GLY A 350 -3.84 48.02 -11.45
N LEU A 351 -3.58 47.03 -12.31
CA LEU A 351 -3.58 45.60 -11.98
C LEU A 351 -2.16 45.05 -11.90
N SER A 352 -1.85 44.25 -10.87
CA SER A 352 -0.52 43.62 -10.71
C SER A 352 -0.43 42.36 -11.57
N THR A 353 0.63 42.24 -12.38
CA THR A 353 0.76 41.11 -13.32
C THR A 353 2.17 40.54 -13.35
N PHE A 354 2.27 39.22 -13.43
CA PHE A 354 3.54 38.50 -13.60
C PHE A 354 3.58 37.83 -14.99
N GLY A 355 4.72 37.91 -15.69
CA GLY A 355 4.87 37.35 -17.05
C GLY A 355 5.90 36.22 -17.13
N SER A 356 5.61 35.16 -17.89
CA SER A 356 6.49 33.99 -18.11
C SER A 356 7.88 34.34 -18.69
N THR A 357 8.07 35.54 -19.26
CA THR A 357 9.29 35.89 -20.01
C THR A 357 10.34 36.71 -19.26
N SER A 358 10.17 36.93 -17.95
CA SER A 358 11.23 37.44 -17.10
C SER A 358 12.10 36.31 -16.53
N GLY A 359 12.95 35.70 -17.38
CA GLY A 359 14.17 35.00 -16.96
C GLY A 359 14.32 33.52 -17.33
N GLY A 360 15.10 33.24 -18.38
CA GLY A 360 15.92 32.02 -18.55
C GLY A 360 15.20 30.73 -18.99
N GLY A 361 15.65 30.13 -20.10
CA GLY A 361 15.14 28.84 -20.62
C GLY A 361 15.31 27.65 -19.66
N PRO A 362 14.69 26.50 -19.98
CA PRO A 362 14.40 25.45 -19.00
C PRO A 362 15.62 24.54 -18.71
N ASP A 363 16.20 24.71 -17.53
CA ASP A 363 16.67 23.57 -16.72
C ASP A 363 15.52 23.10 -15.83
N ALA A 364 15.52 21.81 -15.45
CA ALA A 364 14.45 21.17 -14.69
C ALA A 364 14.02 21.91 -13.40
N GLY A 365 14.91 22.74 -12.82
CA GLY A 365 14.62 23.59 -11.66
C GLY A 365 13.69 24.77 -11.91
N ALA A 366 13.49 25.23 -13.15
CA ALA A 366 12.63 26.39 -13.46
C ALA A 366 11.12 26.07 -13.41
N ARG A 367 10.74 24.79 -13.56
CA ARG A 367 9.32 24.36 -13.58
C ARG A 367 8.66 24.38 -12.21
N GLU A 368 9.42 24.16 -11.14
CA GLU A 368 8.93 24.29 -9.75
C GLU A 368 8.75 25.76 -9.37
N THR A 369 9.62 26.66 -9.84
CA THR A 369 9.52 28.11 -9.63
C THR A 369 8.29 28.71 -10.32
N LEU A 370 7.95 28.23 -11.53
CA LEU A 370 6.77 28.66 -12.28
C LEU A 370 5.44 28.30 -11.59
N ARG A 371 5.34 27.10 -11.00
CA ARG A 371 4.14 26.67 -10.25
C ARG A 371 3.93 27.49 -8.98
N ALA A 372 5.00 27.74 -8.22
CA ALA A 372 4.97 28.63 -7.07
C ALA A 372 4.50 30.04 -7.43
N THR A 373 4.83 30.51 -8.64
CA THR A 373 4.40 31.83 -9.13
C THR A 373 2.94 31.83 -9.60
N ILE A 374 2.49 30.78 -10.28
CA ILE A 374 1.06 30.64 -10.64
C ILE A 374 0.19 30.58 -9.37
N ASP A 375 0.69 29.99 -8.30
CA ASP A 375 0.01 29.94 -6.99
C ASP A 375 -0.18 31.32 -6.34
N THR A 376 0.70 32.29 -6.61
CA THR A 376 0.57 33.67 -6.10
C THR A 376 -0.30 34.58 -6.97
N CYS A 377 -0.81 34.07 -8.10
CA CYS A 377 -1.60 34.85 -9.06
C CYS A 377 -3.09 34.51 -9.00
N ARG A 378 -3.96 35.53 -8.99
CA ARG A 378 -5.42 35.36 -8.95
C ARG A 378 -5.98 34.78 -10.24
N HIS A 379 -5.64 35.34 -11.40
CA HIS A 379 -6.16 34.92 -12.70
C HIS A 379 -5.06 34.48 -13.68
N LEU A 380 -5.44 33.75 -14.74
CA LEU A 380 -4.54 33.32 -15.81
C LEU A 380 -4.93 33.98 -17.15
N ILE A 381 -3.99 34.65 -17.81
CA ILE A 381 -4.12 35.09 -19.20
C ILE A 381 -3.33 34.13 -20.08
N LEU A 382 -4.00 33.52 -21.07
CA LEU A 382 -3.39 32.57 -21.99
C LEU A 382 -3.24 33.20 -23.38
N LEU A 383 -2.01 33.49 -23.81
CA LEU A 383 -1.69 34.12 -25.10
C LEU A 383 -1.28 33.09 -26.15
N ALA A 384 -2.17 32.76 -27.08
CA ALA A 384 -1.88 31.79 -28.14
C ALA A 384 -2.18 32.35 -29.54
N ARG A 385 -1.14 32.63 -30.34
CA ARG A 385 -1.29 33.21 -31.69
C ARG A 385 -1.72 32.18 -32.74
N ASP A 386 -0.85 31.21 -33.00
CA ASP A 386 -1.00 30.29 -34.14
C ASP A 386 -1.38 28.86 -33.71
N SER A 387 -1.00 28.47 -32.49
CA SER A 387 -1.24 27.14 -31.93
C SER A 387 -1.11 27.15 -30.39
N VAL A 388 -1.74 26.18 -29.73
CA VAL A 388 -1.54 25.91 -28.30
C VAL A 388 -0.32 25.00 -28.14
N GLU A 389 0.79 25.53 -27.61
CA GLU A 389 2.02 24.75 -27.38
C GLU A 389 1.93 23.89 -26.11
N SER A 390 2.79 22.87 -25.95
CA SER A 390 2.71 21.90 -24.84
C SER A 390 2.73 22.55 -23.46
N TRP A 391 3.59 23.54 -23.26
CA TRP A 391 3.71 24.29 -22.01
C TRP A 391 2.46 25.15 -21.67
N HIS A 392 1.69 25.62 -22.66
CA HIS A 392 0.40 26.29 -22.42
C HIS A 392 -0.59 25.29 -21.82
N ARG A 393 -0.56 24.04 -22.29
CA ARG A 393 -1.41 22.98 -21.73
C ARG A 393 -0.97 22.63 -20.32
N ASP A 394 0.32 22.62 -20.03
CA ASP A 394 0.83 22.33 -18.68
C ASP A 394 0.43 23.43 -17.68
N GLU A 395 0.63 24.71 -18.01
CA GLU A 395 0.25 25.85 -17.16
C GLU A 395 -1.28 25.96 -17.02
N LEU A 396 -2.02 25.79 -18.12
CA LEU A 396 -3.48 25.82 -18.12
C LEU A 396 -4.07 24.65 -17.33
N ASN A 397 -3.58 23.43 -17.50
CA ASN A 397 -4.05 22.27 -16.74
C ASN A 397 -3.74 22.43 -15.26
N TYR A 398 -2.57 22.98 -14.92
CA TYR A 398 -2.20 23.27 -13.54
C TYR A 398 -3.15 24.30 -12.91
N PHE A 399 -3.41 25.42 -13.59
CA PHE A 399 -4.32 26.46 -13.13
C PHE A 399 -5.78 25.99 -13.05
N LEU A 400 -6.27 25.27 -14.06
CA LEU A 400 -7.64 24.74 -14.08
C LEU A 400 -7.89 23.74 -12.96
N ARG A 401 -6.92 22.87 -12.62
CA ARG A 401 -7.01 21.99 -11.45
C ARG A 401 -7.26 22.76 -10.14
N GLN A 402 -6.80 24.00 -10.06
CA GLN A 402 -6.99 24.88 -8.90
C GLN A 402 -8.27 25.73 -8.97
N THR A 403 -9.02 25.69 -10.07
CA THR A 403 -10.21 26.54 -10.32
C THR A 403 -11.55 25.79 -10.22
N LEU A 404 -11.54 24.47 -10.00
CA LEU A 404 -12.71 23.57 -10.15
C LEU A 404 -13.69 23.50 -8.95
N GLU A 405 -13.64 24.42 -7.98
CA GLU A 405 -14.60 24.46 -6.85
C GLU A 405 -15.59 25.62 -6.99
N GLU A 406 -16.85 25.43 -6.56
CA GLU A 406 -17.97 26.40 -6.64
C GLU A 406 -17.71 27.77 -5.96
N GLN A 407 -16.58 27.94 -5.25
CA GLN A 407 -16.20 29.14 -4.51
C GLN A 407 -14.88 29.79 -4.98
N SER A 408 -14.26 29.33 -6.07
CA SER A 408 -13.03 29.95 -6.60
C SER A 408 -13.33 31.26 -7.34
N ASP A 409 -12.64 32.34 -7.00
CA ASP A 409 -12.70 33.63 -7.71
C ASP A 409 -11.65 33.74 -8.83
N ARG A 410 -10.92 32.65 -9.11
CA ARG A 410 -9.91 32.56 -10.16
C ARG A 410 -10.57 32.26 -11.51
N THR A 411 -10.00 32.76 -12.60
CA THR A 411 -10.54 32.48 -13.95
C THR A 411 -9.46 32.58 -15.02
N VAL A 412 -9.73 31.99 -16.18
CA VAL A 412 -8.86 32.00 -17.36
C VAL A 412 -9.38 33.02 -18.38
N PHE A 413 -8.49 33.82 -18.93
CA PHE A 413 -8.74 34.77 -20.01
C PHE A 413 -8.03 34.31 -21.28
N PRO A 414 -8.73 33.63 -22.21
CA PRO A 414 -8.14 33.15 -23.45
C PRO A 414 -7.92 34.33 -24.41
N VAL A 415 -6.68 34.64 -24.76
CA VAL A 415 -6.33 35.67 -25.75
C VAL A 415 -5.68 34.98 -26.95
N VAL A 416 -6.49 34.77 -28.00
CA VAL A 416 -6.16 33.87 -29.11
C VAL A 416 -6.08 34.60 -30.45
N GLY A 417 -5.19 34.15 -31.33
CA GLY A 417 -5.02 34.73 -32.68
C GLY A 417 -6.11 34.30 -33.67
N SER A 418 -6.79 33.18 -33.44
CA SER A 418 -7.90 32.74 -34.28
C SER A 418 -8.85 31.77 -33.57
N GLN A 419 -10.06 31.61 -34.11
CA GLN A 419 -11.05 30.63 -33.66
C GLN A 419 -10.56 29.17 -33.76
N ARG A 420 -9.61 28.90 -34.66
CA ARG A 420 -8.98 27.57 -34.75
C ARG A 420 -8.16 27.26 -33.50
N VAL A 421 -7.39 28.23 -33.01
CA VAL A 421 -6.56 28.06 -31.81
C VAL A 421 -7.40 27.93 -30.55
N LEU A 422 -8.56 28.60 -30.48
CA LEU A 422 -9.51 28.43 -29.38
C LEU A 422 -10.01 26.98 -29.28
N ARG A 423 -10.30 26.32 -30.41
CA ARG A 423 -10.76 24.91 -30.45
C ARG A 423 -9.72 23.91 -29.99
N ASP A 424 -8.44 24.28 -29.98
CA ASP A 424 -7.35 23.43 -29.52
C ASP A 424 -7.18 23.46 -27.97
N LEU A 425 -7.98 24.29 -27.27
CA LEU A 425 -8.03 24.37 -25.80
C LEU A 425 -9.10 23.44 -25.19
N PRO A 426 -9.07 23.12 -23.89
CA PRO A 426 -10.10 22.31 -23.24
C PRO A 426 -11.51 22.93 -23.36
N ALA A 427 -12.56 22.11 -23.43
CA ALA A 427 -13.95 22.57 -23.61
C ALA A 427 -14.40 23.61 -22.56
N LEU A 428 -13.92 23.48 -21.32
CA LEU A 428 -14.17 24.43 -20.23
C LEU A 428 -13.63 25.84 -20.51
N VAL A 429 -12.53 25.94 -21.27
CA VAL A 429 -11.90 27.21 -21.63
C VAL A 429 -12.51 27.77 -22.92
N GLN A 430 -12.98 26.89 -23.82
CA GLN A 430 -13.69 27.27 -25.03
C GLN A 430 -15.01 27.99 -24.74
N SER A 431 -15.67 27.66 -23.63
CA SER A 431 -16.93 28.29 -23.21
C SER A 431 -16.71 29.67 -22.55
N LEU A 432 -15.47 30.05 -22.22
CA LEU A 432 -15.16 31.36 -21.63
C LEU A 432 -15.07 32.45 -22.72
N PRO A 433 -15.41 33.72 -22.38
CA PRO A 433 -15.19 34.84 -23.29
C PRO A 433 -13.73 34.95 -23.74
N SER A 434 -13.48 34.76 -25.03
CA SER A 434 -12.15 34.85 -25.64
C SER A 434 -11.87 36.23 -26.25
N TYR A 435 -10.61 36.64 -26.26
CA TYR A 435 -10.15 37.92 -26.81
C TYR A 435 -9.23 37.72 -28.01
N GLY A 436 -9.23 38.67 -28.95
CA GLY A 436 -8.41 38.61 -30.16
C GLY A 436 -6.97 39.09 -29.94
N LEU A 437 -5.99 38.33 -30.42
CA LEU A 437 -4.56 38.66 -30.35
C LEU A 437 -4.07 39.40 -31.62
N ALA A 438 -4.66 40.54 -31.94
CA ALA A 438 -4.16 41.42 -33.01
C ALA A 438 -3.40 42.63 -32.40
N GLU A 439 -2.31 43.06 -33.04
CA GLU A 439 -1.36 44.05 -32.49
C GLU A 439 -1.98 45.44 -32.18
N GLY A 440 -3.09 45.78 -32.86
CA GLY A 440 -3.88 46.99 -32.61
C GLY A 440 -5.01 46.84 -31.57
N GLN A 441 -5.28 45.63 -31.08
CA GLN A 441 -6.41 45.31 -30.21
C GLN A 441 -6.01 45.08 -28.74
N LEU A 442 -4.72 44.94 -28.40
CA LEU A 442 -4.28 44.63 -27.04
C LEU A 442 -4.72 45.66 -25.97
N ALA A 443 -4.82 46.94 -26.34
CA ALA A 443 -5.34 47.98 -25.44
C ALA A 443 -6.84 47.82 -25.17
N ASP A 444 -7.61 47.36 -26.16
CA ASP A 444 -9.03 47.03 -25.99
C ASP A 444 -9.20 45.76 -25.16
N VAL A 445 -8.34 44.76 -25.38
CA VAL A 445 -8.30 43.52 -24.59
C VAL A 445 -7.98 43.81 -23.13
N ALA A 446 -6.95 44.60 -22.83
CA ALA A 446 -6.60 45.00 -21.46
C ALA A 446 -7.77 45.70 -20.74
N ARG A 447 -8.45 46.64 -21.43
CA ARG A 447 -9.62 47.33 -20.88
C ARG A 447 -10.80 46.39 -20.64
N ALA A 448 -11.06 45.45 -21.55
CA ALA A 448 -12.15 44.48 -21.41
C ALA A 448 -11.91 43.48 -20.26
N ILE A 449 -10.66 42.99 -20.12
CA ILE A 449 -10.24 42.14 -19.00
C ILE A 449 -10.39 42.90 -17.67
N THR A 450 -9.92 44.15 -17.62
CA THR A 450 -10.02 45.02 -16.43
C THR A 450 -11.48 45.26 -16.03
N ALA A 451 -12.35 45.54 -17.00
CA ALA A 451 -13.78 45.74 -16.74
C ALA A 451 -14.45 44.50 -16.15
N ARG A 452 -14.11 43.30 -16.65
CA ARG A 452 -14.65 42.03 -16.17
C ARG A 452 -14.22 41.71 -14.74
N VAL A 453 -12.94 41.87 -14.43
CA VAL A 453 -12.43 41.65 -13.06
C VAL A 453 -13.03 42.67 -12.07
N ARG A 454 -13.26 43.90 -12.51
CA ARG A 454 -13.92 44.93 -11.67
C ARG A 454 -15.42 44.71 -11.51
N SER A 455 -16.10 44.06 -12.46
CA SER A 455 -17.53 43.73 -12.33
C SER A 455 -17.80 42.50 -11.45
N ASP A 456 -16.85 41.57 -11.33
CA ASP A 456 -16.96 40.40 -10.45
C ASP A 456 -16.92 40.75 -8.95
N ALA A 457 -16.66 42.01 -8.58
CA ALA A 457 -16.80 42.53 -7.22
C ALA A 457 -18.28 42.74 -6.78
N SER A 458 -19.26 42.50 -7.66
CA SER A 458 -20.69 42.58 -7.35
C SER A 458 -21.43 41.34 -7.87
N HIS A 459 -21.76 40.42 -6.95
CA HIS A 459 -22.57 39.23 -7.26
C HIS A 459 -23.89 39.58 -7.97
N VAL A 460 -24.11 38.97 -9.14
CA VAL A 460 -25.45 38.72 -9.70
C VAL A 460 -25.48 37.30 -10.24
N ARG A 461 -26.31 36.44 -9.63
CA ARG A 461 -26.71 35.13 -10.15
C ARG A 461 -27.46 35.31 -11.47
N PHE A 462 -27.08 34.55 -12.50
CA PHE A 462 -27.91 34.32 -13.67
C PHE A 462 -28.07 32.82 -13.88
N ASP A 463 -29.31 32.34 -13.68
CA ASP A 463 -29.77 31.08 -14.23
C ASP A 463 -29.79 31.18 -15.77
N ALA A 464 -29.36 30.11 -16.44
CA ALA A 464 -29.59 29.88 -17.87
C ALA A 464 -29.74 28.37 -18.15
N PRO A 465 -30.52 27.97 -19.17
CA PRO A 465 -31.40 26.79 -19.15
C PRO A 465 -30.77 25.48 -19.65
N SER A 466 -31.49 24.38 -19.38
CA SER A 466 -31.14 22.98 -19.65
C SER A 466 -30.87 22.59 -21.11
N PRO A 467 -30.04 21.55 -21.36
CA PRO A 467 -29.99 20.85 -22.64
C PRO A 467 -31.13 19.82 -22.77
N SER A 468 -31.58 19.63 -24.02
CA SER A 468 -32.44 18.55 -24.56
C SER A 468 -33.97 18.77 -24.55
N GLU A 469 -34.53 18.94 -25.74
CA GLU A 469 -35.96 18.71 -26.02
C GLU A 469 -36.25 17.23 -26.37
N ARG A 470 -35.26 16.32 -26.28
CA ARG A 470 -35.39 14.91 -26.73
C ARG A 470 -35.24 13.84 -25.64
N GLY A 471 -34.94 14.21 -24.38
CA GLY A 471 -34.96 13.26 -23.26
C GLY A 471 -33.73 12.33 -23.16
N ARG A 472 -33.78 11.41 -22.19
CA ARG A 472 -32.66 10.55 -21.74
C ARG A 472 -33.00 9.08 -21.89
N VAL A 473 -31.99 8.24 -22.15
CA VAL A 473 -32.14 6.81 -22.41
C VAL A 473 -31.14 6.00 -21.58
N PHE A 474 -31.61 4.99 -20.86
CA PHE A 474 -30.77 3.97 -20.24
C PHE A 474 -30.86 2.66 -21.04
N ILE A 475 -29.76 1.91 -21.16
CA ILE A 475 -29.70 0.65 -21.91
C ILE A 475 -29.33 -0.51 -20.97
N GLY A 476 -30.29 -1.40 -20.70
CA GLY A 476 -30.04 -2.63 -19.95
C GLY A 476 -29.69 -3.79 -20.89
N HIS A 477 -28.62 -4.54 -20.58
CA HIS A 477 -28.17 -5.69 -21.37
C HIS A 477 -27.43 -6.71 -20.51
N ALA A 478 -27.36 -7.96 -20.97
CA ALA A 478 -26.48 -8.98 -20.40
C ALA A 478 -25.02 -8.75 -20.85
N PRO A 479 -23.99 -9.16 -20.09
CA PRO A 479 -22.58 -9.02 -20.48
C PRO A 479 -22.27 -9.53 -21.89
N GLU A 480 -22.95 -10.60 -22.31
CA GLU A 480 -22.85 -11.25 -23.62
C GLU A 480 -23.40 -10.38 -24.76
N ASP A 481 -24.36 -9.50 -24.47
CA ASP A 481 -25.04 -8.61 -25.42
C ASP A 481 -24.41 -7.21 -25.51
N ARG A 482 -23.25 -6.99 -24.87
CA ARG A 482 -22.56 -5.69 -24.81
C ARG A 482 -22.35 -5.05 -26.19
N ALA A 483 -21.98 -5.84 -27.19
CA ALA A 483 -21.74 -5.32 -28.53
C ALA A 483 -23.03 -4.80 -29.21
N TRP A 484 -24.19 -5.38 -28.88
CA TRP A 484 -25.49 -4.85 -29.29
C TRP A 484 -25.86 -3.59 -28.51
N ALA A 485 -25.55 -3.53 -27.22
CA ALA A 485 -25.78 -2.35 -26.40
C ALA A 485 -24.99 -1.13 -26.89
N GLU A 486 -23.73 -1.33 -27.29
CA GLU A 486 -22.90 -0.29 -27.89
C GLU A 486 -23.47 0.21 -29.23
N TRP A 487 -23.98 -0.69 -30.08
CA TRP A 487 -24.64 -0.31 -31.34
C TRP A 487 -25.93 0.47 -31.11
N VAL A 488 -26.76 0.04 -30.15
CA VAL A 488 -27.99 0.74 -29.75
C VAL A 488 -27.69 2.13 -29.18
N ALA A 489 -26.72 2.21 -28.26
CA ALA A 489 -26.27 3.47 -27.67
C ALA A 489 -25.79 4.46 -28.72
N TRP A 490 -25.02 3.98 -29.71
CA TRP A 490 -24.53 4.81 -30.79
C TRP A 490 -25.67 5.39 -31.66
N ASN A 491 -26.63 4.56 -32.09
CA ASN A 491 -27.74 5.01 -32.92
C ASN A 491 -28.68 5.98 -32.18
N VAL A 492 -28.90 5.76 -30.88
CA VAL A 492 -29.73 6.62 -30.02
C VAL A 492 -29.06 7.97 -29.76
N ARG A 493 -27.73 7.98 -29.53
CA ARG A 493 -26.93 9.22 -29.43
C ARG A 493 -26.96 10.01 -30.75
N GLU A 494 -26.81 9.36 -31.89
CA GLU A 494 -26.92 10.00 -33.21
C GLU A 494 -28.30 10.66 -33.44
N ALA A 495 -29.36 10.11 -32.86
CA ALA A 495 -30.71 10.67 -32.95
C ALA A 495 -30.97 11.86 -32.00
N GLY A 496 -29.97 12.22 -31.18
CA GLY A 496 -30.01 13.39 -30.28
C GLY A 496 -30.55 13.10 -28.88
N TYR A 497 -30.57 11.85 -28.44
CA TYR A 497 -30.87 11.46 -27.06
C TYR A 497 -29.59 11.40 -26.23
N GLU A 498 -29.66 11.78 -24.95
CA GLU A 498 -28.61 11.49 -23.98
C GLU A 498 -28.71 10.02 -23.53
N VAL A 499 -27.60 9.27 -23.56
CA VAL A 499 -27.57 7.88 -23.10
C VAL A 499 -26.81 7.80 -21.79
N ASP A 500 -27.49 7.41 -20.72
CA ASP A 500 -26.92 7.24 -19.39
C ASP A 500 -26.22 5.87 -19.30
N GLU A 501 -24.99 5.86 -18.77
CA GLU A 501 -24.14 4.66 -18.66
C GLU A 501 -24.44 3.85 -17.38
N GLU A 502 -25.09 4.47 -16.39
CA GLU A 502 -25.47 3.86 -15.13
C GLU A 502 -26.99 3.93 -14.93
N TRP A 503 -27.53 2.94 -14.21
CA TRP A 503 -28.95 2.92 -13.88
C TRP A 503 -29.31 4.15 -13.03
N PRO A 504 -30.34 4.93 -13.38
CA PRO A 504 -30.67 6.19 -12.71
C PRO A 504 -31.30 6.02 -11.31
N GLY A 505 -31.60 4.78 -10.88
CA GLY A 505 -32.14 4.49 -9.55
C GLY A 505 -31.09 4.11 -8.53
N ARG A 506 -31.41 4.33 -7.25
CA ARG A 506 -30.59 3.86 -6.14
C ARG A 506 -30.84 2.37 -5.92
N ALA A 507 -29.80 1.64 -5.51
CA ALA A 507 -29.87 0.18 -5.28
C ALA A 507 -30.88 -0.24 -4.19
N GLU A 508 -31.26 0.69 -3.30
CA GLU A 508 -32.21 0.45 -2.20
C GLU A 508 -33.68 0.76 -2.57
N ASP A 509 -33.90 1.47 -3.69
CA ASP A 509 -35.23 1.85 -4.13
C ASP A 509 -35.89 0.72 -4.93
N SER A 510 -37.17 0.48 -4.68
CA SER A 510 -37.95 -0.42 -5.54
C SER A 510 -37.93 0.07 -6.99
N LEU A 511 -37.61 -0.82 -7.93
CA LEU A 511 -37.57 -0.53 -9.36
C LEU A 511 -38.80 0.25 -9.86
N VAL A 512 -40.00 -0.12 -9.38
CA VAL A 512 -41.27 0.58 -9.70
C VAL A 512 -41.25 2.04 -9.23
N THR A 513 -40.74 2.28 -8.02
CA THR A 513 -40.71 3.63 -7.42
C THR A 513 -39.74 4.52 -8.18
N THR A 514 -38.57 3.99 -8.54
CA THR A 514 -37.60 4.67 -9.40
C THR A 514 -38.20 5.00 -10.76
N LEU A 515 -38.85 4.03 -11.42
CA LEU A 515 -39.47 4.22 -12.74
C LEU A 515 -40.54 5.31 -12.75
N LEU A 516 -41.35 5.38 -11.69
CA LEU A 516 -42.37 6.43 -11.52
C LEU A 516 -41.77 7.79 -11.21
N ALA A 517 -40.62 7.84 -10.53
CA ALA A 517 -39.92 9.08 -10.18
C ALA A 517 -39.10 9.69 -11.34
N LEU A 518 -38.73 8.89 -12.35
CA LEU A 518 -38.00 9.39 -13.53
C LEU A 518 -38.85 10.39 -14.33
N PRO A 519 -38.25 11.40 -14.98
CA PRO A 519 -38.97 12.30 -15.88
C PRO A 519 -39.71 11.56 -17.01
N ASP A 520 -40.83 12.11 -17.50
CA ASP A 520 -41.64 11.48 -18.56
C ASP A 520 -40.90 11.32 -19.90
N GLN A 521 -39.83 12.08 -20.09
CA GLN A 521 -38.94 12.02 -21.25
C GLN A 521 -37.83 10.96 -21.12
N TYR A 522 -37.78 10.22 -20.02
CA TYR A 522 -36.81 9.15 -19.81
C TYR A 522 -37.27 7.84 -20.46
N ARG A 523 -36.36 7.10 -21.09
CA ARG A 523 -36.62 5.79 -21.72
C ARG A 523 -35.65 4.74 -21.23
N ILE A 524 -36.10 3.51 -21.14
CA ILE A 524 -35.30 2.34 -20.78
C ILE A 524 -35.39 1.34 -21.92
N VAL A 525 -34.29 1.18 -22.63
CA VAL A 525 -34.13 0.18 -23.69
C VAL A 525 -33.54 -1.06 -23.07
N HIS A 526 -34.20 -2.21 -23.21
CA HIS A 526 -33.68 -3.47 -22.68
C HIS A 526 -33.46 -4.48 -23.81
N LEU A 527 -32.26 -5.06 -23.85
CA LEU A 527 -31.86 -6.03 -24.87
C LEU A 527 -32.14 -7.47 -24.41
N PHE A 528 -32.81 -8.24 -25.26
CA PHE A 528 -33.10 -9.65 -25.04
C PHE A 528 -32.28 -10.54 -26.00
N GLY A 529 -31.30 -11.28 -25.45
CA GLY A 529 -30.31 -12.13 -26.15
C GLY A 529 -29.96 -13.46 -25.45
N GLU A 530 -28.67 -13.78 -25.24
CA GLU A 530 -28.20 -15.01 -24.55
C GLU A 530 -27.71 -14.72 -23.13
N GLY A 531 -28.53 -15.01 -22.11
CA GLY A 531 -28.23 -14.76 -20.70
C GLY A 531 -29.51 -14.70 -19.87
N GLU A 532 -29.42 -14.77 -18.54
CA GLU A 532 -30.60 -14.86 -17.65
C GLU A 532 -31.65 -13.78 -18.01
N PRO A 533 -32.92 -14.18 -18.28
CA PRO A 533 -33.97 -13.21 -18.51
C PRO A 533 -34.22 -12.41 -17.24
N PHE A 534 -34.51 -11.12 -17.40
CA PHE A 534 -34.90 -10.17 -16.36
C PHE A 534 -36.29 -10.49 -15.74
N ASP A 535 -36.56 -11.76 -15.41
CA ASP A 535 -37.89 -12.25 -15.01
C ASP A 535 -38.40 -11.61 -13.72
N ASN A 536 -37.52 -11.26 -12.78
CA ASN A 536 -37.89 -10.63 -11.51
C ASN A 536 -38.24 -9.13 -11.65
N GLU A 537 -37.73 -8.46 -12.69
CA GLU A 537 -37.82 -7.02 -12.88
C GLU A 537 -38.84 -6.63 -13.97
N LEU A 538 -39.16 -7.56 -14.87
CA LEU A 538 -40.15 -7.40 -15.93
C LEU A 538 -41.54 -6.93 -15.44
N PRO A 539 -42.11 -7.45 -14.32
CA PRO A 539 -43.39 -6.96 -13.79
C PRO A 539 -43.36 -5.49 -13.35
N ALA A 540 -42.20 -4.98 -12.96
CA ALA A 540 -42.02 -3.59 -12.56
C ALA A 540 -41.86 -2.67 -13.79
N LEU A 541 -41.11 -3.10 -14.81
CA LEU A 541 -40.97 -2.37 -16.07
C LEU A 541 -42.30 -2.24 -16.82
N LEU A 542 -43.13 -3.29 -16.80
CA LEU A 542 -44.46 -3.29 -17.41
C LEU A 542 -45.47 -2.36 -16.69
N GLN A 543 -45.18 -1.85 -15.49
CA GLN A 543 -46.01 -0.85 -14.80
C GLN A 543 -45.73 0.59 -15.28
N ALA A 544 -44.66 0.82 -16.05
CA ALA A 544 -44.33 2.09 -16.67
C ALA A 544 -44.20 1.93 -18.21
N PRO A 545 -45.29 1.54 -18.91
CA PRO A 545 -45.24 1.17 -20.33
C PRO A 545 -44.72 2.30 -21.23
N ASP A 546 -44.98 3.55 -20.87
CA ASP A 546 -44.55 4.73 -21.63
C ASP A 546 -43.05 5.06 -21.49
N LYS A 547 -42.32 4.32 -20.66
CA LYS A 547 -40.87 4.47 -20.44
C LYS A 547 -40.08 3.22 -20.84
N PHE A 548 -40.73 2.08 -21.09
CA PHE A 548 -40.09 0.80 -21.35
C PHE A 548 -40.09 0.40 -22.83
N VAL A 549 -38.90 0.16 -23.38
CA VAL A 549 -38.65 -0.18 -24.79
C VAL A 549 -37.95 -1.56 -24.87
N PRO A 550 -38.70 -2.66 -25.02
CA PRO A 550 -38.11 -3.99 -25.17
C PRO A 550 -37.58 -4.22 -26.59
N VAL A 551 -36.33 -4.65 -26.69
CA VAL A 551 -35.61 -4.87 -27.94
C VAL A 551 -35.04 -6.28 -27.98
N ARG A 552 -35.43 -7.05 -29.00
CA ARG A 552 -34.95 -8.42 -29.17
C ARG A 552 -33.83 -8.44 -30.21
N VAL A 553 -32.66 -8.95 -29.81
CA VAL A 553 -31.43 -8.98 -30.63
C VAL A 553 -31.08 -10.37 -31.16
N LYS A 554 -31.86 -11.38 -30.74
CA LYS A 554 -31.75 -12.78 -31.20
C LYS A 554 -33.13 -13.46 -31.18
N GLU A 555 -33.32 -14.49 -32.00
CA GLU A 555 -34.56 -15.27 -32.02
C GLU A 555 -34.72 -16.10 -30.73
N ILE A 556 -35.53 -15.60 -29.79
CA ILE A 556 -35.88 -16.24 -28.52
C ILE A 556 -37.40 -16.23 -28.28
N GLU A 557 -37.89 -17.19 -27.48
CA GLU A 557 -39.29 -17.19 -27.02
C GLU A 557 -39.51 -16.14 -25.93
N LEU A 558 -40.52 -15.28 -26.09
CA LEU A 558 -40.81 -14.18 -25.17
C LEU A 558 -42.03 -14.48 -24.27
N PRO A 559 -42.04 -14.04 -23.00
CA PRO A 559 -43.20 -14.16 -22.12
C PRO A 559 -44.47 -13.50 -22.70
N THR A 560 -45.65 -14.08 -22.46
CA THR A 560 -46.93 -13.59 -23.02
C THR A 560 -47.25 -12.15 -22.61
N ALA A 561 -46.79 -11.70 -21.43
CA ALA A 561 -46.96 -10.33 -20.96
C ALA A 561 -46.20 -9.32 -21.84
N LEU A 562 -44.99 -9.69 -22.29
CA LEU A 562 -44.15 -8.86 -23.14
C LEU A 562 -44.66 -8.83 -24.59
N GLN A 563 -45.21 -9.95 -25.08
CA GLN A 563 -45.86 -10.00 -26.40
C GLN A 563 -47.07 -9.07 -26.50
N ARG A 564 -47.79 -8.82 -25.39
CA ARG A 564 -48.92 -7.88 -25.34
C ARG A 564 -48.50 -6.41 -25.29
N HIS A 565 -47.32 -6.11 -24.72
CA HIS A 565 -46.72 -4.77 -24.70
C HIS A 565 -46.16 -4.36 -26.07
N GLY A 566 -45.64 -5.33 -26.82
CA GLY A 566 -44.99 -5.14 -28.11
C GLY A 566 -43.47 -5.09 -27.97
N VAL A 567 -42.75 -5.75 -28.90
CA VAL A 567 -41.28 -5.85 -28.90
C VAL A 567 -40.74 -5.42 -30.25
N THR A 568 -39.56 -4.79 -30.23
CA THR A 568 -38.83 -4.39 -31.44
C THR A 568 -37.76 -5.42 -31.77
N ASP A 569 -37.85 -6.02 -32.95
CA ASP A 569 -36.87 -7.02 -33.42
C ASP A 569 -35.76 -6.33 -34.22
N LEU A 570 -34.51 -6.54 -33.80
CA LEU A 570 -33.31 -6.08 -34.53
C LEU A 570 -32.58 -7.20 -35.28
N PHE A 571 -33.00 -8.45 -35.07
CA PHE A 571 -32.47 -9.61 -35.79
C PHE A 571 -33.32 -9.92 -37.03
N GLY A 572 -32.70 -10.51 -38.06
CA GLY A 572 -33.40 -10.92 -39.28
C GLY A 572 -33.75 -9.78 -40.25
N VAL A 573 -33.25 -8.56 -40.00
CA VAL A 573 -33.49 -7.35 -40.82
C VAL A 573 -32.16 -6.68 -41.20
N THR A 574 -32.18 -5.75 -42.16
CA THR A 574 -30.99 -4.97 -42.53
C THR A 574 -30.65 -3.92 -41.45
N GLU A 575 -29.40 -3.42 -41.43
CA GLU A 575 -28.96 -2.41 -40.46
C GLU A 575 -29.82 -1.13 -40.50
N GLN A 576 -30.21 -0.69 -41.69
CA GLN A 576 -31.08 0.48 -41.85
C GLN A 576 -32.47 0.23 -41.28
N GLU A 577 -33.06 -0.95 -41.52
CA GLU A 577 -34.36 -1.34 -40.98
C GLU A 577 -34.30 -1.49 -39.45
N ALA A 578 -33.23 -2.08 -38.92
CA ALA A 578 -32.99 -2.20 -37.48
C ALA A 578 -32.89 -0.81 -36.81
N ARG A 579 -32.16 0.12 -37.42
CA ARG A 579 -32.00 1.49 -36.92
C ARG A 579 -33.33 2.23 -36.92
N GLU A 580 -34.09 2.17 -38.01
CA GLU A 580 -35.40 2.83 -38.13
C GLU A 580 -36.42 2.25 -37.13
N ALA A 581 -36.39 0.93 -36.91
CA ALA A 581 -37.23 0.26 -35.93
C ALA A 581 -36.88 0.68 -34.50
N LEU A 582 -35.58 0.69 -34.15
CA LEU A 582 -35.08 1.13 -32.84
C LEU A 582 -35.48 2.58 -32.52
N LEU A 583 -35.21 3.52 -33.43
CA LEU A 583 -35.50 4.94 -33.19
C LEU A 583 -36.99 5.23 -33.08
N ARG A 584 -37.82 4.49 -33.82
CA ARG A 584 -39.28 4.55 -33.71
C ARG A 584 -39.75 4.06 -32.35
N ALA A 585 -39.18 2.95 -31.86
CA ALA A 585 -39.53 2.36 -30.58
C ALA A 585 -39.13 3.27 -29.39
N VAL A 586 -37.95 3.90 -29.44
CA VAL A 586 -37.49 4.85 -28.42
C VAL A 586 -38.34 6.12 -28.42
N ALA A 587 -38.74 6.60 -29.60
CA ALA A 587 -39.59 7.79 -29.73
C ALA A 587 -41.04 7.55 -29.26
N ASN A 588 -41.57 6.32 -29.39
CA ASN A 588 -42.96 6.01 -29.05
C ASN A 588 -43.11 4.60 -28.41
N PRO A 589 -42.75 4.43 -27.13
CA PRO A 589 -42.72 3.13 -26.44
C PRO A 589 -44.10 2.45 -26.26
N GLY A 590 -45.22 3.17 -26.44
CA GLY A 590 -46.58 2.66 -26.24
C GLY A 590 -47.36 2.34 -27.52
N ALA A 591 -46.79 2.53 -28.71
CA ALA A 591 -47.49 2.28 -29.98
C ALA A 591 -47.12 0.90 -30.56
N PRO A 592 -48.08 -0.01 -30.83
CA PRO A 592 -47.77 -1.25 -31.52
C PRO A 592 -47.23 -0.94 -32.93
N PRO A 593 -46.23 -1.69 -33.43
CA PRO A 593 -45.62 -1.41 -34.73
C PRO A 593 -46.67 -1.47 -35.85
N VAL A 594 -46.85 -0.35 -36.56
CA VAL A 594 -47.70 -0.29 -37.76
C VAL A 594 -46.94 -0.94 -38.91
N ALA A 595 -47.09 -2.27 -39.03
CA ALA A 595 -46.64 -3.15 -40.11
C ALA A 595 -45.10 -3.20 -40.38
N PRO A 596 -44.57 -4.36 -40.82
CA PRO A 596 -43.17 -4.46 -41.20
C PRO A 596 -42.88 -3.57 -42.43
N PRO A 597 -41.76 -2.81 -42.46
CA PRO A 597 -41.37 -2.08 -43.65
C PRO A 597 -41.08 -3.05 -44.79
N ALA A 598 -41.58 -2.71 -45.98
CA ALA A 598 -41.35 -3.45 -47.22
C ALA A 598 -40.10 -2.93 -47.94
N PHE A 599 -39.24 -3.85 -48.34
CA PHE A 599 -38.12 -3.70 -49.29
C PHE A 599 -38.59 -3.10 -50.65
N PRO A 600 -37.77 -2.41 -51.51
CA PRO A 600 -36.35 -2.67 -51.74
C PRO A 600 -35.36 -1.49 -52.01
N ALA A 601 -34.06 -1.84 -51.87
CA ALA A 601 -32.92 -1.53 -52.76
C ALA A 601 -31.76 -0.63 -52.25
N ALA A 602 -30.64 -1.32 -51.97
CA ALA A 602 -29.25 -1.10 -52.42
C ALA A 602 -28.55 0.27 -52.20
N GLY A 603 -27.49 0.26 -51.37
CA GLY A 603 -26.41 1.26 -51.47
C GLY A 603 -25.43 1.35 -50.29
N ARG A 604 -24.38 0.51 -50.31
CA ARG A 604 -23.03 0.67 -49.70
C ARG A 604 -22.88 1.50 -48.40
N ALA A 605 -22.56 0.80 -47.30
CA ALA A 605 -21.23 0.74 -46.65
C ALA A 605 -21.35 -0.06 -45.34
N GLU A 606 -21.00 -1.36 -45.35
CA GLU A 606 -21.24 -2.27 -44.22
C GLU A 606 -20.05 -2.32 -43.24
N ARG A 607 -20.29 -1.99 -41.97
CA ARG A 607 -19.52 -2.52 -40.84
C ARG A 607 -20.25 -3.78 -40.34
N ARG A 608 -19.51 -4.87 -40.13
CA ARG A 608 -20.07 -6.21 -39.83
C ARG A 608 -20.53 -6.33 -38.38
N LEU A 609 -21.55 -7.17 -38.19
CA LEU A 609 -22.03 -7.64 -36.89
C LEU A 609 -20.88 -8.28 -36.05
N PRO A 610 -20.90 -8.16 -34.71
CA PRO A 610 -19.79 -8.54 -33.80
C PRO A 610 -19.32 -10.01 -33.79
N ALA A 611 -19.95 -10.93 -34.54
CA ALA A 611 -19.80 -12.38 -34.33
C ALA A 611 -19.06 -13.15 -35.45
N ILE A 612 -18.26 -12.52 -36.32
CA ILE A 612 -17.62 -13.21 -37.45
C ILE A 612 -16.09 -13.31 -37.23
N GLN A 613 -15.58 -14.52 -36.99
CA GLN A 613 -14.13 -14.84 -36.93
C GLN A 613 -13.42 -14.45 -38.24
N PRO A 614 -12.19 -13.89 -38.20
CA PRO A 614 -11.46 -13.52 -39.40
C PRO A 614 -11.02 -14.73 -40.22
N SER A 615 -10.85 -14.52 -41.53
CA SER A 615 -10.48 -15.59 -42.48
C SER A 615 -9.02 -16.07 -42.36
N VAL A 616 -8.16 -15.33 -41.66
CA VAL A 616 -6.77 -15.70 -41.39
C VAL A 616 -6.61 -15.88 -39.88
N TRP A 617 -6.63 -17.14 -39.44
CA TRP A 617 -6.66 -17.54 -38.03
C TRP A 617 -5.94 -18.88 -37.81
N ASN A 618 -5.09 -18.99 -36.77
CA ASN A 618 -4.51 -20.26 -36.32
C ASN A 618 -4.44 -20.43 -34.78
N VAL A 619 -5.14 -19.57 -34.02
CA VAL A 619 -5.18 -19.71 -32.55
C VAL A 619 -5.92 -20.99 -32.17
N SER A 620 -5.43 -21.70 -31.15
CA SER A 620 -6.00 -22.94 -30.62
C SER A 620 -7.47 -22.79 -30.20
N ALA A 621 -8.16 -23.91 -29.98
CA ALA A 621 -9.53 -23.90 -29.48
C ALA A 621 -9.65 -23.10 -28.18
N ARG A 622 -10.79 -22.41 -28.01
CA ARG A 622 -11.07 -21.63 -26.80
C ARG A 622 -11.17 -22.58 -25.60
N ASN A 623 -10.51 -22.22 -24.50
CA ASN A 623 -10.59 -22.95 -23.25
C ASN A 623 -11.98 -22.75 -22.60
N ALA A 624 -12.82 -23.78 -22.65
CA ALA A 624 -14.17 -23.73 -22.09
C ALA A 624 -14.20 -23.60 -20.56
N GLY A 625 -13.10 -23.92 -19.88
CA GLY A 625 -12.93 -23.81 -18.43
C GLY A 625 -12.18 -22.57 -17.97
N PHE A 626 -12.05 -21.54 -18.82
CA PHE A 626 -11.45 -20.26 -18.44
C PHE A 626 -12.36 -19.49 -17.47
N VAL A 627 -11.82 -19.03 -16.34
CA VAL A 627 -12.59 -18.36 -15.27
C VAL A 627 -11.98 -17.00 -14.95
N GLY A 628 -12.84 -15.97 -14.90
CA GLY A 628 -12.51 -14.61 -14.44
C GLY A 628 -11.59 -13.82 -15.37
N ARG A 629 -10.85 -12.86 -14.79
CA ARG A 629 -9.87 -11.98 -15.49
C ARG A 629 -10.46 -11.01 -16.53
N ASP A 630 -11.75 -10.68 -16.43
CA ASP A 630 -12.42 -9.78 -17.39
C ASP A 630 -11.83 -8.36 -17.40
N GLU A 631 -11.47 -7.84 -16.22
CA GLU A 631 -10.78 -6.54 -16.08
C GLU A 631 -9.41 -6.56 -16.78
N LEU A 632 -8.64 -7.63 -16.58
CA LEU A 632 -7.30 -7.77 -17.16
C LEU A 632 -7.38 -7.94 -18.69
N LEU A 633 -8.38 -8.65 -19.20
CA LEU A 633 -8.66 -8.76 -20.63
C LEU A 633 -9.02 -7.40 -21.25
N SER A 634 -9.81 -6.61 -20.54
CA SER A 634 -10.17 -5.24 -20.95
C SER A 634 -8.95 -4.31 -20.93
N GLU A 635 -8.08 -4.45 -19.91
CA GLU A 635 -6.83 -3.70 -19.81
C GLU A 635 -5.86 -4.05 -20.95
N ILE A 636 -5.77 -5.32 -21.36
CA ILE A 636 -4.99 -5.72 -22.54
C ILE A 636 -5.51 -4.97 -23.78
N GLY A 637 -6.82 -4.96 -23.98
CA GLY A 637 -7.45 -4.24 -25.10
C GLY A 637 -7.13 -2.74 -25.10
N ALA A 638 -7.33 -2.06 -23.97
CA ALA A 638 -7.02 -0.64 -23.82
C ALA A 638 -5.53 -0.34 -24.07
N ARG A 639 -4.63 -1.15 -23.49
CA ARG A 639 -3.18 -0.98 -23.65
C ARG A 639 -2.69 -1.26 -25.07
N LEU A 640 -3.39 -2.10 -25.84
CA LEU A 640 -3.09 -2.32 -27.25
C LEU A 640 -3.59 -1.13 -28.09
N ALA A 641 -4.78 -0.59 -27.78
CA ALA A 641 -5.39 0.52 -28.52
C ALA A 641 -4.72 1.89 -28.31
N ASP A 642 -4.28 2.20 -27.08
CA ASP A 642 -3.65 3.49 -26.73
C ASP A 642 -2.20 3.64 -27.24
N ARG A 643 -1.67 2.63 -27.95
CA ARG A 643 -0.26 2.58 -28.35
C ARG A 643 -0.05 2.85 -29.83
N PRO A 644 1.14 3.35 -30.20
CA PRO A 644 1.50 3.42 -31.60
C PRO A 644 1.45 2.01 -32.22
N ALA A 645 0.61 1.86 -33.24
CA ALA A 645 0.72 0.92 -34.35
C ALA A 645 1.98 0.02 -34.32
N ALA A 646 1.81 -1.28 -34.05
CA ALA A 646 2.84 -2.33 -33.92
C ALA A 646 3.78 -2.29 -32.70
N ALA A 647 3.54 -1.44 -31.70
CA ALA A 647 4.27 -1.53 -30.44
C ALA A 647 3.84 -2.79 -29.65
N PRO A 648 4.77 -3.69 -29.28
CA PRO A 648 4.39 -4.92 -28.60
C PRO A 648 3.99 -4.70 -27.14
N LEU A 649 3.02 -5.49 -26.67
CA LEU A 649 2.66 -5.66 -25.27
C LEU A 649 3.13 -7.04 -24.79
N ALA A 650 3.97 -7.10 -23.77
CA ALA A 650 4.43 -8.34 -23.15
C ALA A 650 3.66 -8.61 -21.85
N LEU A 651 2.96 -9.74 -21.79
CA LEU A 651 2.37 -10.31 -20.59
C LEU A 651 3.45 -11.06 -19.81
N THR A 652 3.78 -10.58 -18.61
CA THR A 652 4.89 -11.08 -17.77
C THR A 652 4.37 -11.75 -16.50
N GLY A 653 5.10 -12.71 -15.95
CA GLY A 653 4.71 -13.39 -14.71
C GLY A 653 5.26 -14.81 -14.56
N PRO A 654 5.09 -15.43 -13.37
CA PRO A 654 5.69 -16.73 -13.05
C PRO A 654 5.10 -17.90 -13.87
N CYS A 655 5.73 -19.06 -13.75
CA CYS A 655 5.23 -20.31 -14.32
C CYS A 655 3.81 -20.63 -13.82
N GLY A 656 2.94 -21.19 -14.66
CA GLY A 656 1.59 -21.61 -14.26
C GLY A 656 0.56 -20.49 -14.03
N ILE A 657 0.94 -19.21 -14.13
CA ILE A 657 0.06 -18.05 -13.88
C ILE A 657 -1.01 -17.82 -14.96
N GLY A 658 -0.97 -18.55 -16.08
CA GLY A 658 -1.99 -18.48 -17.15
C GLY A 658 -1.78 -17.39 -18.21
N LYS A 659 -0.55 -16.94 -18.48
CA LYS A 659 -0.27 -15.92 -19.53
C LYS A 659 -0.72 -16.38 -20.93
N THR A 660 -0.36 -17.61 -21.32
CA THR A 660 -0.75 -18.22 -22.59
C THR A 660 -2.26 -18.31 -22.73
N GLN A 661 -2.95 -18.78 -21.69
CA GLN A 661 -4.42 -18.87 -21.67
C GLN A 661 -5.09 -17.50 -21.77
N LEU A 662 -4.52 -16.49 -21.11
CA LEU A 662 -5.02 -15.12 -21.18
C LEU A 662 -4.88 -14.53 -22.59
N ALA A 663 -3.77 -14.78 -23.28
CA ALA A 663 -3.57 -14.35 -24.66
C ALA A 663 -4.52 -15.05 -25.64
N VAL A 664 -4.73 -16.36 -25.47
CA VAL A 664 -5.70 -17.15 -26.26
C VAL A 664 -7.13 -16.64 -26.02
N GLU A 665 -7.52 -16.42 -24.78
CA GLU A 665 -8.87 -15.91 -24.44
C GLU A 665 -9.09 -14.51 -25.01
N TYR A 666 -8.10 -13.62 -24.93
CA TYR A 666 -8.17 -12.30 -25.57
C TYR A 666 -8.41 -12.42 -27.08
N ALA A 667 -7.68 -13.30 -27.77
CA ALA A 667 -7.86 -13.53 -29.19
C ALA A 667 -9.29 -13.97 -29.54
N HIS A 668 -9.88 -14.87 -28.76
CA HIS A 668 -11.24 -15.36 -29.01
C HIS A 668 -12.31 -14.31 -28.72
N ARG A 669 -12.16 -13.51 -27.66
CA ARG A 669 -13.15 -12.48 -27.29
C ARG A 669 -13.09 -11.23 -28.18
N PHE A 670 -11.89 -10.79 -28.53
CA PHE A 670 -11.67 -9.54 -29.28
C PHE A 670 -11.26 -9.79 -30.75
N GLY A 671 -11.27 -11.05 -31.20
CA GLY A 671 -10.84 -11.44 -32.55
C GLY A 671 -11.64 -10.79 -33.68
N GLY A 672 -12.91 -10.45 -33.44
CA GLY A 672 -13.76 -9.74 -34.41
C GLY A 672 -13.29 -8.31 -34.73
N GLU A 673 -12.37 -7.76 -33.93
CA GLU A 673 -11.75 -6.46 -34.18
C GLU A 673 -10.63 -6.55 -35.23
N TYR A 674 -10.17 -7.75 -35.59
CA TYR A 674 -9.03 -7.96 -36.48
C TYR A 674 -9.43 -8.69 -37.78
N ASP A 675 -8.71 -8.41 -38.87
CA ASP A 675 -8.82 -9.14 -40.15
C ASP A 675 -7.86 -10.34 -40.20
N VAL A 676 -6.84 -10.35 -39.33
CA VAL A 676 -5.82 -11.39 -39.18
C VAL A 676 -5.53 -11.57 -37.71
N VAL A 677 -5.61 -12.79 -37.20
CA VAL A 677 -5.13 -13.14 -35.86
C VAL A 677 -4.24 -14.36 -35.97
N TRP A 678 -2.98 -14.26 -35.54
CA TRP A 678 -2.03 -15.35 -35.70
C TRP A 678 -1.20 -15.60 -34.44
N TYR A 679 -1.09 -16.87 -34.07
CA TYR A 679 -0.35 -17.41 -32.94
C TYR A 679 0.99 -17.99 -33.39
N LEU A 680 2.06 -17.66 -32.69
CA LEU A 680 3.43 -18.12 -32.92
C LEU A 680 4.01 -18.71 -31.62
N ALA A 681 4.39 -19.99 -31.65
CA ALA A 681 4.92 -20.70 -30.48
C ALA A 681 6.44 -20.52 -30.36
N GLY A 682 6.93 -20.18 -29.16
CA GLY A 682 8.33 -19.79 -28.94
C GLY A 682 9.42 -20.77 -29.43
N LYS A 683 9.13 -22.08 -29.51
CA LYS A 683 10.09 -23.08 -30.03
C LYS A 683 10.08 -23.23 -31.56
N ASP A 684 8.94 -22.98 -32.19
CA ASP A 684 8.70 -23.26 -33.63
C ASP A 684 8.26 -22.02 -34.41
N TRP A 685 8.42 -20.83 -33.82
CA TRP A 685 7.88 -19.58 -34.36
C TRP A 685 8.38 -19.23 -35.76
N GLY A 686 9.57 -19.69 -36.14
CA GLY A 686 10.09 -19.54 -37.50
C GLY A 686 9.25 -20.28 -38.54
N TYR A 687 8.75 -21.48 -38.19
CA TYR A 687 7.81 -22.25 -39.00
C TYR A 687 6.42 -21.62 -38.99
N ASP A 688 5.95 -21.13 -37.85
CA ASP A 688 4.65 -20.45 -37.73
C ASP A 688 4.61 -19.16 -38.55
N LEU A 689 5.72 -18.42 -38.59
CA LEU A 689 5.88 -17.20 -39.38
C LEU A 689 5.90 -17.50 -40.89
N ALA A 690 6.53 -18.60 -41.30
CA ALA A 690 6.48 -19.06 -42.69
C ALA A 690 5.04 -19.47 -43.08
N SER A 691 4.32 -20.15 -42.17
CA SER A 691 2.92 -20.53 -42.37
C SER A 691 1.99 -19.31 -42.48
N LEU A 692 2.23 -18.26 -41.68
CA LEU A 692 1.53 -16.99 -41.80
C LEU A 692 1.77 -16.33 -43.17
N ALA A 693 3.00 -16.33 -43.66
CA ALA A 693 3.31 -15.78 -44.99
C ALA A 693 2.45 -16.45 -46.07
N VAL A 694 2.37 -17.78 -46.05
CA VAL A 694 1.54 -18.57 -46.96
C VAL A 694 0.05 -18.24 -46.79
N ALA A 695 -0.45 -18.15 -45.55
CA ALA A 695 -1.84 -17.81 -45.26
C ALA A 695 -2.23 -16.39 -45.71
N LEU A 696 -1.28 -15.45 -45.72
CA LEU A 696 -1.44 -14.11 -46.26
C LEU A 696 -1.34 -14.04 -47.80
N GLY A 697 -1.09 -15.17 -48.48
CA GLY A 697 -0.94 -15.25 -49.93
C GLY A 697 0.44 -14.86 -50.45
N SER A 698 1.47 -14.89 -49.60
CA SER A 698 2.86 -14.60 -49.96
C SER A 698 3.73 -15.86 -49.92
N THR A 699 4.62 -16.01 -50.89
CA THR A 699 5.65 -17.06 -50.91
C THR A 699 7.01 -16.44 -50.60
N PRO A 700 7.62 -16.75 -49.44
CA PRO A 700 8.97 -16.29 -49.14
C PRO A 700 9.98 -16.88 -50.15
N PRO A 701 11.06 -16.15 -50.49
CA PRO A 701 12.06 -16.59 -51.46
C PRO A 701 12.88 -17.81 -50.99
N ASP A 702 12.97 -18.06 -49.68
CA ASP A 702 13.58 -19.23 -49.06
C ASP A 702 12.90 -19.55 -47.71
N ASN A 703 13.29 -20.65 -47.06
CA ASN A 703 12.73 -21.06 -45.76
C ASN A 703 13.41 -20.38 -44.55
N SER A 704 14.12 -19.26 -44.73
CA SER A 704 14.75 -18.56 -43.61
C SER A 704 13.74 -17.71 -42.82
N ILE A 705 13.96 -17.60 -41.51
CA ILE A 705 13.13 -16.76 -40.62
C ILE A 705 13.12 -15.31 -41.09
N ASN A 706 14.25 -14.79 -41.55
CA ASN A 706 14.38 -13.42 -42.08
C ASN A 706 13.54 -13.20 -43.33
N ALA A 707 13.56 -14.14 -44.28
CA ALA A 707 12.77 -14.03 -45.50
C ALA A 707 11.26 -14.09 -45.22
N SER A 708 10.84 -14.99 -44.31
CA SER A 708 9.45 -15.10 -43.86
C SER A 708 8.99 -13.82 -43.13
N ALA A 709 9.81 -13.30 -42.19
CA ALA A 709 9.50 -12.06 -41.47
C ALA A 709 9.33 -10.87 -42.42
N LEU A 710 10.20 -10.74 -43.43
CA LEU A 710 10.11 -9.68 -44.43
C LEU A 710 8.86 -9.80 -45.31
N ALA A 711 8.49 -11.02 -45.71
CA ALA A 711 7.29 -11.28 -46.49
C ALA A 711 6.02 -10.94 -45.70
N VAL A 712 5.93 -11.41 -44.45
CA VAL A 712 4.82 -11.11 -43.54
C VAL A 712 4.71 -9.60 -43.30
N ASN A 713 5.81 -8.93 -42.96
CA ASN A 713 5.81 -7.48 -42.69
C ASN A 713 5.35 -6.68 -43.92
N ARG A 714 5.71 -7.09 -45.13
CA ARG A 714 5.25 -6.44 -46.37
C ARG A 714 3.73 -6.50 -46.52
N GLU A 715 3.11 -7.64 -46.23
CA GLU A 715 1.65 -7.79 -46.34
C GLU A 715 0.92 -7.15 -45.16
N LEU A 716 1.44 -7.27 -43.94
CA LEU A 716 0.84 -6.65 -42.76
C LEU A 716 0.89 -5.12 -42.81
N ARG A 717 1.90 -4.50 -43.45
CA ARG A 717 1.92 -3.04 -43.70
C ARG A 717 0.76 -2.53 -44.56
N ARG A 718 0.15 -3.41 -45.37
CA ARG A 718 -1.01 -3.06 -46.22
C ARG A 718 -2.34 -3.22 -45.49
N ARG A 719 -2.32 -3.72 -44.24
CA ARG A 719 -3.49 -4.00 -43.42
C ARG A 719 -3.39 -3.20 -42.12
N SER A 720 -4.52 -2.68 -41.65
CA SER A 720 -4.57 -1.91 -40.40
C SER A 720 -5.14 -2.68 -39.21
N ARG A 721 -5.67 -3.88 -39.44
CA ARG A 721 -6.37 -4.67 -38.41
C ARG A 721 -5.80 -6.08 -38.34
N TRP A 722 -4.71 -6.25 -37.60
CA TRP A 722 -4.13 -7.59 -37.38
C TRP A 722 -3.59 -7.72 -35.96
N LEU A 723 -3.57 -8.93 -35.43
CA LEU A 723 -3.03 -9.30 -34.12
C LEU A 723 -2.05 -10.46 -34.29
N LEU A 724 -0.80 -10.29 -33.86
CA LEU A 724 0.16 -11.38 -33.73
C LEU A 724 0.42 -11.69 -32.25
N ILE A 725 0.37 -12.97 -31.88
CA ILE A 725 0.60 -13.47 -30.52
C ILE A 725 1.87 -14.31 -30.52
N PHE A 726 2.89 -13.87 -29.80
CA PHE A 726 4.16 -14.57 -29.60
C PHE A 726 4.18 -15.21 -28.20
N ASP A 727 4.08 -16.54 -28.12
CA ASP A 727 3.97 -17.26 -26.84
C ASP A 727 5.31 -17.87 -26.37
N ASP A 728 5.61 -17.80 -25.08
CA ASP A 728 6.81 -18.35 -24.41
C ASP A 728 8.15 -17.79 -24.95
N PHE A 729 8.21 -16.47 -25.17
CA PHE A 729 9.45 -15.78 -25.58
C PHE A 729 10.16 -15.13 -24.40
N GLU A 730 11.44 -15.44 -24.19
CA GLU A 730 12.21 -14.92 -23.04
C GLU A 730 13.27 -13.89 -23.42
N ASN A 731 13.56 -13.72 -24.71
CA ASN A 731 14.65 -12.88 -25.18
C ASN A 731 14.17 -11.72 -26.06
N PRO A 732 14.13 -10.48 -25.54
CA PRO A 732 13.73 -9.32 -26.35
C PRO A 732 14.58 -9.14 -27.61
N SER A 733 15.90 -9.34 -27.51
CA SER A 733 16.81 -9.10 -28.63
C SER A 733 16.61 -10.07 -29.80
N GLU A 734 16.11 -11.28 -29.52
CA GLU A 734 15.82 -12.28 -30.53
C GLU A 734 14.59 -11.92 -31.36
N LEU A 735 13.58 -11.29 -30.74
CA LEU A 735 12.32 -10.97 -31.40
C LEU A 735 12.35 -9.60 -32.09
N THR A 736 13.06 -8.62 -31.52
CA THR A 736 13.02 -7.21 -31.96
C THR A 736 13.32 -7.02 -33.45
N SER A 737 14.22 -7.82 -34.03
CA SER A 737 14.57 -7.76 -35.45
C SER A 737 13.51 -8.34 -36.41
N HIS A 738 12.53 -9.06 -35.89
CA HIS A 738 11.51 -9.79 -36.67
C HIS A 738 10.09 -9.32 -36.42
N LEU A 739 9.89 -8.32 -35.55
CA LEU A 739 8.59 -7.72 -35.31
C LEU A 739 8.07 -7.02 -36.57
N PRO A 740 6.78 -7.21 -36.93
CA PRO A 740 6.18 -6.48 -38.03
C PRO A 740 6.03 -5.00 -37.68
N SER A 741 5.80 -4.19 -38.70
CA SER A 741 5.54 -2.75 -38.59
C SER A 741 4.24 -2.42 -39.31
N GLY A 742 3.45 -1.47 -38.81
CA GLY A 742 2.13 -1.14 -39.35
C GLY A 742 1.13 -0.90 -38.23
N GLU A 743 -0.16 -0.77 -38.56
CA GLU A 743 -1.21 -0.35 -37.61
C GLU A 743 -1.82 -1.48 -36.76
N GLY A 744 -1.33 -2.71 -36.85
CA GLY A 744 -1.82 -3.81 -36.03
C GLY A 744 -1.12 -3.98 -34.69
N HIS A 745 -1.52 -5.01 -33.96
CA HIS A 745 -1.15 -5.26 -32.57
C HIS A 745 -0.24 -6.48 -32.44
N VAL A 746 0.69 -6.41 -31.48
CA VAL A 746 1.56 -7.53 -31.11
C VAL A 746 1.42 -7.79 -29.62
N LEU A 747 1.08 -9.03 -29.27
CA LEU A 747 1.00 -9.53 -27.91
C LEU A 747 2.08 -10.59 -27.69
N ILE A 748 2.83 -10.51 -26.60
CA ILE A 748 3.92 -11.42 -26.26
C ILE A 748 3.60 -12.04 -24.89
N THR A 749 3.85 -13.33 -24.68
CA THR A 749 3.86 -13.93 -23.34
C THR A 749 5.30 -14.30 -22.96
N SER A 750 5.70 -13.96 -21.72
CA SER A 750 7.06 -14.13 -21.26
C SER A 750 7.15 -14.36 -19.75
N ARG A 751 8.15 -15.10 -19.28
CA ARG A 751 8.50 -15.13 -17.84
C ARG A 751 9.53 -14.07 -17.48
N ASN A 752 10.35 -13.67 -18.44
CA ASN A 752 11.30 -12.58 -18.28
C ASN A 752 10.54 -11.24 -18.11
N PRO A 753 10.66 -10.54 -16.97
CA PRO A 753 10.02 -9.24 -16.78
C PRO A 753 10.73 -8.11 -17.55
N HIS A 754 11.96 -8.33 -18.05
CA HIS A 754 12.79 -7.30 -18.68
C HIS A 754 12.50 -7.08 -20.16
N TRP A 755 11.25 -6.73 -20.48
CA TRP A 755 10.87 -6.34 -21.84
C TRP A 755 10.88 -4.84 -22.09
N HIS A 756 11.08 -4.01 -21.07
CA HIS A 756 10.96 -2.55 -21.11
C HIS A 756 11.74 -1.83 -22.23
N GLN A 757 12.78 -2.45 -22.80
CA GLN A 757 13.53 -1.90 -23.94
C GLN A 757 12.94 -2.23 -25.32
N GLY A 758 12.03 -3.21 -25.42
CA GLY A 758 11.47 -3.71 -26.69
C GLY A 758 9.96 -3.95 -26.72
N ALA A 759 9.29 -3.94 -25.56
CA ALA A 759 7.84 -4.04 -25.43
C ALA A 759 7.39 -3.39 -24.11
N ALA A 760 6.16 -2.87 -24.07
CA ALA A 760 5.56 -2.47 -22.81
C ALA A 760 5.11 -3.71 -22.03
N THR A 761 5.28 -3.73 -20.71
CA THR A 761 4.97 -4.90 -19.88
C THR A 761 3.62 -4.78 -19.19
N LEU A 762 2.97 -5.91 -18.97
CA LEU A 762 1.79 -6.07 -18.11
C LEU A 762 2.00 -7.33 -17.26
N ASP A 763 2.20 -7.13 -15.96
CA ASP A 763 2.36 -8.23 -15.01
C ASP A 763 1.02 -8.92 -14.77
N VAL A 764 0.98 -10.24 -14.97
CA VAL A 764 -0.20 -11.06 -14.77
C VAL A 764 -0.27 -11.49 -13.30
N PRO A 765 -1.32 -11.09 -12.56
CA PRO A 765 -1.47 -11.46 -11.16
C PRO A 765 -1.91 -12.93 -11.00
N VAL A 766 -1.79 -13.44 -9.77
CA VAL A 766 -2.43 -14.71 -9.37
C VAL A 766 -3.94 -14.59 -9.49
N LEU A 767 -4.62 -15.73 -9.61
CA LEU A 767 -6.07 -15.71 -9.74
C LEU A 767 -6.69 -15.15 -8.44
N PRO A 768 -7.67 -14.22 -8.53
CA PRO A 768 -8.41 -13.78 -7.35
C PRO A 768 -8.97 -14.98 -6.59
N ARG A 769 -9.07 -14.89 -5.26
CA ARG A 769 -9.50 -16.02 -4.42
C ARG A 769 -10.89 -16.53 -4.82
N ALA A 770 -11.81 -15.63 -5.16
CA ALA A 770 -13.15 -15.98 -5.63
C ALA A 770 -13.08 -16.81 -6.93
N ASP A 771 -12.32 -16.35 -7.92
CA ASP A 771 -12.14 -17.03 -9.21
C ASP A 771 -11.43 -18.38 -9.07
N ALA A 772 -10.45 -18.50 -8.16
CA ALA A 772 -9.78 -19.76 -7.85
C ALA A 772 -10.73 -20.80 -7.25
N VAL A 773 -11.59 -20.37 -6.31
CA VAL A 773 -12.63 -21.22 -5.74
C VAL A 773 -13.66 -21.60 -6.80
N THR A 774 -14.06 -20.66 -7.66
CA THR A 774 -14.96 -20.94 -8.79
C THR A 774 -14.38 -21.97 -9.73
N LEU A 775 -13.10 -21.87 -10.10
CA LEU A 775 -12.42 -22.83 -10.97
C LEU A 775 -12.42 -24.25 -10.38
N LEU A 776 -12.13 -24.39 -9.09
CA LEU A 776 -12.13 -25.69 -8.42
C LEU A 776 -13.54 -26.27 -8.35
N THR A 777 -14.54 -25.46 -7.97
CA THR A 777 -15.93 -25.90 -7.76
C THR A 777 -16.71 -26.13 -9.06
N SER A 778 -16.36 -25.42 -10.15
CA SER A 778 -16.99 -25.64 -11.46
C SER A 778 -16.63 -27.01 -12.04
N ARG A 779 -15.43 -27.50 -11.74
CA ARG A 779 -14.94 -28.83 -12.14
C ARG A 779 -15.34 -29.92 -11.15
N ASN A 780 -15.42 -29.60 -9.86
CA ASN A 780 -15.79 -30.52 -8.79
C ASN A 780 -17.00 -29.99 -8.02
N ARG A 781 -18.21 -30.31 -8.50
CA ARG A 781 -19.48 -29.77 -7.93
C ARG A 781 -19.73 -30.19 -6.48
N ASP A 782 -19.18 -31.32 -6.06
CA ASP A 782 -19.35 -31.86 -4.70
C ASP A 782 -18.28 -31.33 -3.71
N LEU A 783 -17.33 -30.51 -4.17
CA LEU A 783 -16.26 -29.96 -3.33
C LEU A 783 -16.81 -28.90 -2.38
N ALA A 784 -16.62 -29.10 -1.07
CA ALA A 784 -17.04 -28.14 -0.07
C ALA A 784 -16.26 -26.81 -0.22
N LYS A 785 -16.96 -25.68 -0.05
CA LYS A 785 -16.36 -24.34 -0.20
C LYS A 785 -15.14 -24.12 0.70
N ARG A 786 -15.15 -24.68 1.91
CA ARG A 786 -14.02 -24.60 2.85
C ARG A 786 -12.77 -25.29 2.28
N ASP A 787 -12.93 -26.49 1.73
CA ASP A 787 -11.83 -27.28 1.20
C ASP A 787 -11.31 -26.65 -0.10
N ALA A 788 -12.20 -26.12 -0.95
CA ALA A 788 -11.83 -25.35 -2.13
C ALA A 788 -10.98 -24.12 -1.77
N ILE A 789 -11.30 -23.42 -0.68
CA ILE A 789 -10.49 -22.31 -0.18
C ILE A 789 -9.10 -22.79 0.26
N GLN A 790 -9.02 -23.88 1.03
CA GLN A 790 -7.75 -24.41 1.53
C GLN A 790 -6.85 -24.88 0.38
N LEU A 791 -7.42 -25.61 -0.58
CA LEU A 791 -6.72 -26.02 -1.80
C LEU A 791 -6.25 -24.80 -2.61
N ALA A 792 -7.10 -23.78 -2.75
CA ALA A 792 -6.74 -22.59 -3.51
C ALA A 792 -5.52 -21.87 -2.92
N GLU A 793 -5.48 -21.71 -1.59
CA GLU A 793 -4.32 -21.08 -0.92
C GLU A 793 -3.09 -21.98 -0.95
N ALA A 794 -3.22 -23.28 -0.69
CA ALA A 794 -2.10 -24.23 -0.74
C ALA A 794 -1.46 -24.33 -2.14
N LEU A 795 -2.25 -24.16 -3.20
CA LEU A 795 -1.79 -24.14 -4.60
C LEU A 795 -1.38 -22.73 -5.06
N HIS A 796 -1.26 -21.78 -4.13
CA HIS A 796 -0.88 -20.39 -4.37
C HIS A 796 -1.72 -19.70 -5.47
N ARG A 797 -2.98 -20.13 -5.64
CA ARG A 797 -3.93 -19.61 -6.63
C ARG A 797 -3.38 -19.55 -8.06
N LEU A 798 -2.48 -20.47 -8.41
CA LEU A 798 -1.92 -20.60 -9.76
C LEU A 798 -2.88 -21.41 -10.64
N PRO A 799 -3.42 -20.86 -11.75
CA PRO A 799 -4.38 -21.56 -12.60
C PRO A 799 -3.93 -22.96 -13.02
N LEU A 800 -2.66 -23.14 -13.42
CA LEU A 800 -2.14 -24.46 -13.81
C LEU A 800 -2.21 -25.46 -12.64
N ALA A 801 -1.77 -25.07 -11.44
CA ALA A 801 -1.78 -25.93 -10.26
C ALA A 801 -3.22 -26.25 -9.81
N LEU A 802 -4.12 -25.26 -9.85
CA LEU A 802 -5.54 -25.44 -9.52
C LEU A 802 -6.23 -26.40 -10.47
N VAL A 803 -5.97 -26.29 -11.78
CA VAL A 803 -6.55 -27.21 -12.76
C VAL A 803 -6.00 -28.62 -12.56
N GLN A 804 -4.68 -28.79 -12.37
CA GLN A 804 -4.09 -30.10 -12.08
C GLN A 804 -4.70 -30.74 -10.84
N ALA A 805 -4.80 -29.98 -9.74
CA ALA A 805 -5.44 -30.46 -8.52
C ALA A 805 -6.90 -30.84 -8.77
N ALA A 806 -7.67 -29.99 -9.47
CA ALA A 806 -9.07 -30.27 -9.77
C ALA A 806 -9.26 -31.57 -10.54
N GLU A 807 -8.35 -31.90 -11.46
CA GLU A 807 -8.36 -33.17 -12.19
C GLU A 807 -7.95 -34.35 -11.31
N THR A 808 -7.15 -34.19 -10.25
CA THR A 808 -6.74 -35.30 -9.38
C THR A 808 -7.67 -35.54 -8.17
N LEU A 809 -8.59 -34.63 -7.86
CA LEU A 809 -9.49 -34.72 -6.70
C LEU A 809 -10.46 -35.92 -6.73
N TYR A 810 -10.65 -36.57 -7.88
CA TYR A 810 -11.42 -37.82 -7.94
C TYR A 810 -10.64 -39.04 -7.40
N LEU A 811 -9.30 -38.95 -7.35
CA LEU A 811 -8.42 -39.99 -6.79
C LEU A 811 -8.11 -39.74 -5.31
N PHE A 812 -7.95 -38.47 -4.93
CA PHE A 812 -7.55 -38.06 -3.60
C PHE A 812 -8.57 -37.07 -3.02
N PRO A 813 -9.25 -37.42 -1.90
CA PRO A 813 -10.03 -36.46 -1.14
C PRO A 813 -9.21 -35.21 -0.78
N PRO A 814 -9.83 -34.02 -0.61
CA PRO A 814 -9.11 -32.75 -0.43
C PRO A 814 -8.05 -32.74 0.67
N ASP A 815 -8.35 -33.34 1.82
CA ASP A 815 -7.45 -33.50 2.95
C ASP A 815 -6.25 -34.39 2.64
N GLN A 816 -6.46 -35.50 1.93
CA GLN A 816 -5.39 -36.38 1.48
C GLN A 816 -4.54 -35.72 0.40
N TYR A 817 -5.15 -34.95 -0.49
CA TYR A 817 -4.44 -34.20 -1.52
C TYR A 817 -3.57 -33.08 -0.90
N LEU A 818 -4.10 -32.35 0.09
CA LEU A 818 -3.33 -31.33 0.83
C LEU A 818 -2.13 -31.95 1.54
N GLN A 819 -2.31 -33.13 2.15
CA GLN A 819 -1.21 -33.86 2.78
C GLN A 819 -0.18 -34.34 1.75
N LEU A 820 -0.62 -34.85 0.59
CA LEU A 820 0.28 -35.22 -0.50
C LEU A 820 1.04 -34.00 -1.02
N LEU A 821 0.38 -32.85 -1.17
CA LEU A 821 1.00 -31.60 -1.61
C LEU A 821 2.05 -31.09 -0.61
N GLU A 822 1.80 -31.23 0.70
CA GLU A 822 2.75 -30.83 1.74
C GLU A 822 3.98 -31.75 1.81
N GLN A 823 3.78 -33.06 1.62
CA GLN A 823 4.84 -34.06 1.78
C GLN A 823 5.61 -34.36 0.48
N HIS A 824 4.91 -34.38 -0.65
CA HIS A 824 5.38 -34.80 -1.98
C HIS A 824 4.80 -33.90 -3.07
N ALA A 825 5.15 -32.60 -3.01
CA ALA A 825 4.62 -31.58 -3.91
C ALA A 825 4.86 -31.86 -5.39
N ALA A 826 5.99 -32.50 -5.74
CA ALA A 826 6.28 -32.84 -7.13
C ALA A 826 5.32 -33.92 -7.61
N GLU A 827 5.11 -34.99 -6.81
CA GLU A 827 4.16 -36.08 -7.10
C GLU A 827 2.73 -35.55 -7.22
N ALA A 828 2.29 -34.68 -6.31
CA ALA A 828 0.96 -34.08 -6.33
C ALA A 828 0.63 -33.29 -7.62
N LEU A 829 1.67 -32.87 -8.36
CA LEU A 829 1.58 -31.99 -9.52
C LEU A 829 2.27 -32.57 -10.77
N ASP A 830 2.61 -33.87 -10.78
CA ASP A 830 3.34 -34.53 -11.87
C ASP A 830 2.46 -35.10 -12.99
N ASP A 831 1.14 -34.95 -12.90
CA ASP A 831 0.20 -35.46 -13.92
C ASP A 831 0.49 -34.88 -15.31
N ASP A 832 0.13 -35.57 -16.41
CA ASP A 832 0.50 -35.24 -17.82
C ASP A 832 0.11 -33.80 -18.27
N GLY A 833 -0.60 -33.08 -17.40
CA GLY A 833 -1.05 -31.72 -17.56
C GLY A 833 -2.46 -31.74 -18.17
N PRO A 834 -3.27 -30.70 -17.89
CA PRO A 834 -4.58 -30.60 -18.52
C PRO A 834 -4.39 -30.48 -20.05
N PRO A 835 -5.32 -31.00 -20.89
CA PRO A 835 -5.19 -31.00 -22.35
C PRO A 835 -4.91 -29.62 -22.96
N ASP A 836 -5.36 -28.57 -22.28
CA ASP A 836 -5.23 -27.17 -22.71
C ASP A 836 -3.88 -26.54 -22.34
N TYR A 837 -2.99 -27.23 -21.62
CA TYR A 837 -1.70 -26.72 -21.16
C TYR A 837 -0.51 -27.52 -21.70
N PRO A 838 0.67 -26.89 -21.88
CA PRO A 838 1.87 -27.53 -22.47
C PRO A 838 2.62 -28.46 -21.48
N GLY A 839 1.89 -29.19 -20.64
CA GLY A 839 2.39 -30.14 -19.63
C GLY A 839 2.31 -29.63 -18.18
N SER A 840 2.67 -30.52 -17.26
CA SER A 840 2.61 -30.35 -15.79
C SER A 840 3.43 -29.18 -15.25
N LEU A 841 3.01 -28.59 -14.11
CA LEU A 841 3.81 -27.57 -13.43
C LEU A 841 5.21 -28.12 -13.06
N THR A 842 5.24 -29.33 -12.52
CA THR A 842 6.44 -30.09 -12.17
C THR A 842 7.43 -30.16 -13.35
N SER A 843 6.98 -30.60 -14.52
CA SER A 843 7.79 -30.70 -15.74
C SER A 843 8.31 -29.35 -16.22
N GLN A 844 7.49 -28.29 -16.14
CA GLN A 844 7.89 -26.94 -16.57
C GLN A 844 8.95 -26.33 -15.65
N LEU A 845 8.84 -26.53 -14.34
CA LEU A 845 9.83 -26.08 -13.37
C LEU A 845 11.17 -26.82 -13.55
N SER A 846 11.15 -28.14 -13.70
CA SER A 846 12.37 -28.95 -13.94
C SER A 846 13.11 -28.52 -15.21
N LYS A 847 12.38 -28.30 -16.31
CA LYS A 847 12.97 -27.82 -17.57
C LYS A 847 13.65 -26.45 -17.39
N SER A 848 13.07 -25.59 -16.58
CA SER A 848 13.57 -24.23 -16.34
C SER A 848 14.85 -24.23 -15.50
N ILE A 849 14.88 -25.01 -14.42
CA ILE A 849 16.07 -25.11 -13.56
C ILE A 849 17.22 -25.84 -14.26
N ASN A 850 16.94 -26.87 -15.07
CA ASN A 850 17.96 -27.58 -15.85
C ASN A 850 18.58 -26.67 -16.92
N ARG A 851 17.74 -25.91 -17.64
CA ARG A 851 18.21 -24.91 -18.62
C ARG A 851 19.08 -23.84 -17.94
N LEU A 852 18.69 -23.38 -16.75
CA LEU A 852 19.51 -22.44 -15.99
C LEU A 852 20.84 -23.07 -15.58
N ALA A 853 20.87 -24.33 -15.15
CA ALA A 853 22.08 -25.02 -14.77
C ALA A 853 23.07 -25.18 -15.94
N GLU A 854 22.57 -25.38 -17.16
CA GLU A 854 23.39 -25.43 -18.39
C GLU A 854 23.96 -24.07 -18.77
N GLN A 855 23.19 -22.99 -18.60
CA GLN A 855 23.56 -21.64 -19.02
C GLN A 855 24.37 -20.86 -17.97
N ASN A 856 24.03 -21.02 -16.70
CA ASN A 856 24.65 -20.35 -15.57
C ASN A 856 24.60 -21.25 -14.30
N PRO A 857 25.63 -22.11 -14.11
CA PRO A 857 25.69 -23.04 -12.99
C PRO A 857 25.65 -22.37 -11.60
N GLN A 858 26.20 -21.16 -11.47
CA GLN A 858 26.24 -20.42 -10.21
C GLN A 858 24.85 -19.88 -9.84
N ALA A 859 24.10 -19.35 -10.81
CA ALA A 859 22.71 -18.94 -10.59
C ALA A 859 21.82 -20.13 -10.22
N ALA A 860 22.04 -21.28 -10.86
CA ALA A 860 21.34 -22.52 -10.50
C ALA A 860 21.69 -23.01 -9.09
N ALA A 861 22.95 -22.84 -8.64
CA ALA A 861 23.37 -23.16 -7.27
C ALA A 861 22.65 -22.29 -6.23
N VAL A 862 22.53 -20.99 -6.48
CA VAL A 862 21.76 -20.08 -5.60
C VAL A 862 20.29 -20.49 -5.54
N LEU A 863 19.66 -20.81 -6.68
CA LEU A 863 18.26 -21.27 -6.66
C LEU A 863 18.08 -22.61 -5.96
N ARG A 864 19.01 -23.56 -6.13
CA ARG A 864 19.00 -24.83 -5.37
C ARG A 864 19.21 -24.60 -3.88
N ALA A 865 20.09 -23.70 -3.47
CA ALA A 865 20.20 -23.34 -2.06
C ALA A 865 18.86 -22.80 -1.53
N CYS A 866 18.22 -21.91 -2.30
CA CYS A 866 16.92 -21.36 -1.96
C CYS A 866 15.82 -22.42 -1.83
N THR A 867 15.93 -23.61 -2.43
CA THR A 867 14.91 -24.66 -2.21
C THR A 867 14.90 -25.17 -0.78
N LEU A 868 15.98 -25.04 -0.01
CA LEU A 868 16.06 -25.49 1.40
C LEU A 868 15.86 -24.37 2.43
N LEU A 869 15.62 -23.14 1.97
CA LEU A 869 15.43 -21.96 2.82
C LEU A 869 13.93 -21.60 2.95
N ALA A 870 13.61 -20.57 3.74
CA ALA A 870 12.24 -20.04 3.80
C ALA A 870 11.80 -19.43 2.46
N PRO A 871 10.49 -19.45 2.12
CA PRO A 871 9.91 -18.75 0.95
C PRO A 871 9.80 -17.22 1.17
N ALA A 872 10.79 -16.63 1.82
CA ALA A 872 10.92 -15.21 2.13
C ALA A 872 11.98 -14.53 1.24
N PRO A 873 12.02 -13.20 1.14
CA PRO A 873 13.08 -12.49 0.43
C PRO A 873 14.45 -12.73 1.09
N LEU A 874 15.36 -13.40 0.38
CA LEU A 874 16.73 -13.63 0.83
C LEU A 874 17.64 -12.47 0.38
N PRO A 875 18.21 -11.66 1.31
CA PRO A 875 19.11 -10.57 0.94
C PRO A 875 20.38 -11.16 0.36
N LEU A 876 20.73 -10.81 -0.88
CA LEU A 876 21.95 -11.27 -1.51
C LEU A 876 22.93 -10.13 -1.75
N SER A 877 24.20 -10.41 -1.50
CA SER A 877 25.28 -9.47 -1.71
C SER A 877 26.43 -10.12 -2.48
N ALA A 878 27.18 -9.30 -3.20
CA ALA A 878 28.35 -9.76 -3.94
C ALA A 878 29.43 -10.39 -3.03
N PRO A 879 29.75 -9.86 -1.83
CA PRO A 879 30.76 -10.45 -0.96
C PRO A 879 30.30 -11.78 -0.33
N ALA A 880 29.04 -11.94 0.05
CA ALA A 880 28.48 -13.21 0.54
C ALA A 880 28.62 -14.34 -0.49
N LEU A 881 28.44 -14.01 -1.78
CA LEU A 881 28.64 -14.93 -2.89
C LEU A 881 30.10 -15.02 -3.37
N ARG A 882 31.05 -14.33 -2.70
CA ARG A 882 32.47 -14.22 -3.07
C ARG A 882 32.65 -13.88 -4.56
N SER A 883 31.81 -12.97 -5.05
CA SER A 883 31.68 -12.65 -6.47
C SER A 883 32.03 -11.19 -6.75
N SER A 884 32.50 -10.90 -7.97
CA SER A 884 32.67 -9.50 -8.39
C SER A 884 31.29 -8.83 -8.59
N PRO A 885 31.17 -7.50 -8.41
CA PRO A 885 29.89 -6.80 -8.63
C PRO A 885 29.29 -7.03 -10.02
N ARG A 886 30.12 -7.26 -11.05
CA ARG A 886 29.67 -7.58 -12.41
C ARG A 886 29.09 -9.01 -12.48
N ALA A 887 29.79 -9.99 -11.92
CA ALA A 887 29.32 -11.37 -11.89
C ALA A 887 28.02 -11.50 -11.08
N PHE A 888 27.93 -10.77 -9.97
CA PHE A 888 26.72 -10.67 -9.15
C PHE A 888 25.51 -10.17 -9.95
N ARG A 889 25.64 -9.04 -10.67
CA ARG A 889 24.55 -8.52 -11.52
C ARG A 889 24.16 -9.51 -12.64
N GLN A 890 25.13 -10.18 -13.25
CA GLN A 890 24.86 -11.21 -14.27
C GLN A 890 24.12 -12.41 -13.69
N LEU A 891 24.43 -12.81 -12.45
CA LEU A 891 23.71 -13.86 -11.74
C LEU A 891 22.26 -13.46 -11.46
N LEU A 892 22.02 -12.26 -10.92
CA LEU A 892 20.67 -11.76 -10.65
C LEU A 892 19.82 -11.70 -11.93
N MET A 893 20.39 -11.16 -13.02
CA MET A 893 19.71 -11.12 -14.33
C MET A 893 19.39 -12.53 -14.86
N ALA A 894 20.28 -13.50 -14.65
CA ALA A 894 20.03 -14.88 -15.08
C ALA A 894 18.90 -15.54 -14.29
N VAL A 895 18.83 -15.29 -12.98
CA VAL A 895 17.73 -15.78 -12.12
C VAL A 895 16.40 -15.16 -12.55
N GLU A 896 16.36 -13.85 -12.70
CA GLU A 896 15.14 -13.12 -13.03
C GLU A 896 14.61 -13.47 -14.43
N ARG A 897 15.50 -13.67 -15.40
CA ARG A 897 15.16 -14.08 -16.77
C ARG A 897 14.49 -15.46 -16.84
N VAL A 898 14.85 -16.37 -15.94
CA VAL A 898 14.27 -17.73 -15.91
C VAL A 898 12.91 -17.75 -15.22
N GLY A 899 12.58 -16.72 -14.42
CA GLY A 899 11.26 -16.53 -13.81
C GLY A 899 10.91 -17.58 -12.75
N LEU A 900 11.91 -18.25 -12.16
CA LEU A 900 11.76 -19.18 -11.03
C LEU A 900 11.77 -18.45 -9.67
N ALA A 901 12.35 -17.25 -9.62
CA ALA A 901 12.39 -16.40 -8.44
C ALA A 901 12.27 -14.94 -8.86
N ARG A 902 11.70 -14.12 -7.98
CA ARG A 902 11.66 -12.66 -8.14
C ARG A 902 12.92 -12.06 -7.53
N VAL A 903 13.45 -11.04 -8.19
CA VAL A 903 14.58 -10.25 -7.71
C VAL A 903 14.07 -8.84 -7.43
N SER A 904 14.20 -8.35 -6.21
CA SER A 904 13.78 -7.00 -5.83
C SER A 904 14.67 -6.45 -4.73
N GLY A 905 15.12 -5.21 -4.85
CA GLY A 905 15.91 -4.54 -3.80
C GLY A 905 17.25 -5.21 -3.44
N GLY A 906 17.76 -6.13 -4.26
CA GLY A 906 18.95 -6.94 -3.93
C GLY A 906 18.62 -8.29 -3.27
N SER A 907 17.34 -8.58 -3.02
CA SER A 907 16.88 -9.85 -2.48
C SER A 907 16.32 -10.77 -3.56
N ILE A 908 16.41 -12.08 -3.34
CA ILE A 908 15.79 -13.12 -4.17
C ILE A 908 14.69 -13.82 -3.38
N GLN A 909 13.50 -13.94 -3.97
CA GLN A 909 12.39 -14.69 -3.38
C GLN A 909 11.88 -15.75 -4.36
N MET A 910 11.94 -17.01 -3.95
CA MET A 910 11.32 -18.12 -4.69
C MET A 910 9.89 -18.35 -4.17
N PRO A 911 8.87 -18.43 -5.04
CA PRO A 911 7.50 -18.72 -4.62
C PRO A 911 7.39 -20.08 -3.89
N GLY A 912 6.60 -20.15 -2.83
CA GLY A 912 6.48 -21.34 -1.96
C GLY A 912 6.20 -22.64 -2.71
N LEU A 913 5.19 -22.67 -3.60
CA LEU A 913 4.92 -23.88 -4.41
C LEU A 913 6.07 -24.28 -5.32
N THR A 914 6.75 -23.29 -5.93
CA THR A 914 7.92 -23.55 -6.79
C THR A 914 9.06 -24.14 -5.97
N GLN A 915 9.26 -23.61 -4.76
CA GLN A 915 10.24 -24.09 -3.82
C GLN A 915 9.96 -25.53 -3.37
N ALA A 916 8.70 -25.84 -3.02
CA ALA A 916 8.26 -27.16 -2.58
C ALA A 916 8.44 -28.21 -3.68
N VAL A 917 7.97 -27.93 -4.90
CA VAL A 917 8.13 -28.85 -6.04
C VAL A 917 9.60 -29.08 -6.37
N LEU A 918 10.42 -28.04 -6.42
CA LEU A 918 11.85 -28.20 -6.72
C LEU A 918 12.62 -28.90 -5.59
N ARG A 919 12.21 -28.72 -4.32
CA ARG A 919 12.79 -29.43 -3.16
C ARG A 919 12.51 -30.93 -3.24
N ASP A 920 11.28 -31.32 -3.53
CA ASP A 920 10.84 -32.72 -3.63
C ASP A 920 11.51 -33.47 -4.79
N GLN A 921 11.98 -32.76 -5.82
CA GLN A 921 12.74 -33.32 -6.94
C GLN A 921 14.24 -33.53 -6.68
N LEU A 922 14.78 -33.10 -5.54
CA LEU A 922 16.20 -33.22 -5.27
C LEU A 922 16.58 -34.70 -5.04
N THR A 923 17.48 -35.23 -5.87
CA THR A 923 18.13 -36.50 -5.55
C THR A 923 19.00 -36.34 -4.29
N PRO A 924 19.32 -37.40 -3.55
CA PRO A 924 20.16 -37.31 -2.35
C PRO A 924 21.49 -36.57 -2.60
N GLU A 925 22.10 -36.74 -3.76
CA GLU A 925 23.35 -36.06 -4.14
C GLU A 925 23.13 -34.57 -4.40
N LEU A 926 22.01 -34.20 -5.03
CA LEU A 926 21.66 -32.79 -5.29
C LEU A 926 21.21 -32.10 -4.01
N HIS A 927 20.51 -32.80 -3.11
CA HIS A 927 20.14 -32.32 -1.78
C HIS A 927 21.39 -31.95 -0.98
N LEU A 928 22.39 -32.83 -0.92
CA LEU A 928 23.64 -32.55 -0.19
C LEU A 928 24.37 -31.32 -0.76
N ARG A 929 24.36 -31.15 -2.09
CA ARG A 929 24.92 -29.95 -2.73
C ARG A 929 24.12 -28.70 -2.38
N ALA A 930 22.80 -28.77 -2.45
CA ALA A 930 21.91 -27.66 -2.08
C ALA A 930 22.10 -27.26 -0.61
N ALA A 931 22.22 -28.22 0.30
CA ALA A 931 22.47 -27.99 1.73
C ALA A 931 23.83 -27.31 1.96
N THR A 932 24.86 -27.74 1.23
CA THR A 932 26.19 -27.12 1.27
C THR A 932 26.17 -25.69 0.71
N ASP A 933 25.53 -25.47 -0.44
CA ASP A 933 25.37 -24.15 -1.05
C ASP A 933 24.58 -23.20 -0.12
N ALA A 934 23.48 -23.68 0.48
CA ALA A 934 22.66 -22.94 1.44
C ALA A 934 23.46 -22.59 2.71
N SER A 935 24.20 -23.55 3.26
CA SER A 935 25.06 -23.32 4.43
C SER A 935 26.12 -22.26 4.16
N HIS A 936 26.84 -22.34 3.02
CA HIS A 936 27.82 -21.31 2.67
C HIS A 936 27.19 -19.94 2.46
N LEU A 937 25.99 -19.90 1.87
CA LEU A 937 25.26 -18.66 1.64
C LEU A 937 24.84 -17.99 2.96
N LEU A 938 24.21 -18.76 3.86
CA LEU A 938 23.81 -18.29 5.19
C LEU A 938 25.01 -17.82 6.01
N ALA A 939 26.11 -18.59 6.00
CA ALA A 939 27.34 -18.24 6.68
C ALA A 939 27.97 -16.94 6.13
N GLY A 940 28.01 -16.79 4.80
CA GLY A 940 28.53 -15.59 4.15
C GLY A 940 27.73 -14.34 4.51
N LEU A 941 26.39 -14.45 4.47
CA LEU A 941 25.49 -13.36 4.83
C LEU A 941 25.57 -12.99 6.32
N ALA A 942 25.72 -13.98 7.20
CA ALA A 942 25.89 -13.75 8.63
C ALA A 942 27.25 -13.13 9.01
N GLN A 943 28.29 -13.27 8.17
CA GLN A 943 29.62 -12.71 8.41
C GLN A 943 29.80 -11.26 7.95
N GLU A 944 28.91 -10.73 7.10
CA GLU A 944 28.94 -9.31 6.68
C GLU A 944 28.52 -8.32 7.80
N ASP A 945 28.35 -8.84 9.01
CA ASP A 945 27.62 -8.27 10.14
C ASP A 945 28.48 -7.50 11.16
N ASP A 946 29.72 -7.16 10.83
CA ASP A 946 30.63 -6.43 11.75
C ASP A 946 30.40 -4.90 11.81
N SER A 947 29.37 -4.37 11.14
CA SER A 947 29.00 -2.95 11.26
C SER A 947 27.50 -2.67 11.06
N GLY A 948 26.72 -2.64 12.14
CA GLY A 948 25.52 -1.80 12.23
C GLY A 948 24.30 -2.14 11.34
N ALA A 949 24.22 -3.30 10.68
CA ALA A 949 23.10 -3.65 9.80
C ALA A 949 22.06 -4.57 10.48
N GLN A 950 21.33 -4.07 11.49
CA GLN A 950 20.25 -4.83 12.17
C GLN A 950 19.19 -5.37 11.19
N HIS A 951 18.95 -4.68 10.08
CA HIS A 951 18.02 -5.09 9.02
C HIS A 951 18.42 -6.40 8.32
N LEU A 952 19.72 -6.61 8.07
CA LEU A 952 20.22 -7.84 7.44
C LEU A 952 19.95 -9.07 8.34
N ARG A 953 20.00 -8.89 9.66
CA ARG A 953 19.67 -9.95 10.63
C ARG A 953 18.18 -10.28 10.64
N THR A 954 17.31 -9.29 10.53
CA THR A 954 15.86 -9.50 10.42
C THR A 954 15.52 -10.26 9.15
N ASP A 955 16.08 -9.87 8.01
CA ASP A 955 15.80 -10.51 6.71
C ASP A 955 16.37 -11.94 6.61
N LEU A 956 17.49 -12.22 7.28
CA LEU A 956 18.12 -13.55 7.28
C LEU A 956 17.41 -14.54 8.23
N LEU A 957 16.74 -14.03 9.27
CA LEU A 957 16.16 -14.83 10.34
C LEU A 957 15.15 -15.89 9.85
N PRO A 958 14.18 -15.61 8.96
CA PRO A 958 13.27 -16.62 8.44
C PRO A 958 14.00 -17.83 7.84
N HIS A 959 15.11 -17.60 7.14
CA HIS A 959 15.89 -18.64 6.50
C HIS A 959 16.66 -19.49 7.52
N LEU A 960 17.23 -18.87 8.56
CA LEU A 960 17.90 -19.56 9.66
C LEU A 960 16.94 -20.39 10.53
N LEU A 961 15.67 -19.98 10.61
CA LEU A 961 14.62 -20.73 11.31
C LEU A 961 14.06 -21.89 10.47
N ALA A 962 13.99 -21.72 9.15
CA ALA A 962 13.37 -22.70 8.25
C ALA A 962 14.28 -23.87 7.84
N ILE A 963 15.59 -23.65 7.67
CA ILE A 963 16.51 -24.70 7.22
C ILE A 963 16.58 -25.88 8.22
N ALA A 964 16.61 -27.12 7.74
CA ALA A 964 16.66 -28.28 8.63
C ALA A 964 18.02 -28.38 9.36
N PRO A 965 18.07 -28.96 10.59
CA PRO A 965 19.33 -29.14 11.31
C PRO A 965 20.42 -29.85 10.49
N GLY A 966 20.07 -30.91 9.76
CA GLY A 966 21.00 -31.67 8.91
C GLY A 966 21.42 -30.98 7.62
N ASP A 967 20.69 -29.94 7.21
CA ASP A 967 21.05 -29.13 6.05
C ASP A 967 22.06 -28.02 6.41
N LEU A 968 22.31 -27.80 7.71
CA LEU A 968 23.38 -26.93 8.22
C LEU A 968 24.71 -27.69 8.29
N THR A 969 25.31 -27.87 7.11
CA THR A 969 26.49 -28.73 6.91
C THR A 969 27.81 -28.08 7.35
N THR A 970 27.87 -26.74 7.42
CA THR A 970 29.08 -26.00 7.81
C THR A 970 29.00 -25.49 9.25
N ARG A 971 30.15 -25.43 9.93
CA ARG A 971 30.24 -24.93 11.32
C ARG A 971 29.77 -23.47 11.40
N GLU A 972 30.14 -22.65 10.42
CA GLU A 972 29.79 -21.24 10.34
C GLU A 972 28.27 -21.05 10.20
N ALA A 973 27.59 -21.87 9.38
CA ALA A 973 26.14 -21.83 9.25
C ALA A 973 25.42 -22.27 10.53
N ARG A 974 25.94 -23.29 11.24
CA ARG A 974 25.42 -23.71 12.54
C ARG A 974 25.51 -22.58 13.56
N TYR A 975 26.64 -21.87 13.64
CA TYR A 975 26.74 -20.69 14.50
C TYR A 975 25.81 -19.56 14.07
N ALA A 976 25.67 -19.30 12.76
CA ALA A 976 24.70 -18.32 12.27
C ALA A 976 23.27 -18.64 12.73
N ALA A 977 22.87 -19.92 12.72
CA ALA A 977 21.57 -20.36 13.22
C ALA A 977 21.41 -20.13 14.74
N LEU A 978 22.46 -20.39 15.53
CA LEU A 978 22.47 -20.10 16.97
C LEU A 978 22.38 -18.60 17.25
N LEU A 979 23.13 -17.78 16.51
CA LEU A 979 23.07 -16.32 16.60
C LEU A 979 21.68 -15.77 16.20
N GLY A 980 21.04 -16.36 15.19
CA GLY A 980 19.65 -16.06 14.82
C GLY A 980 18.68 -16.30 15.98
N CYS A 981 18.83 -17.40 16.72
CA CYS A 981 18.01 -17.69 17.91
C CYS A 981 18.26 -16.67 19.04
N TRP A 982 19.52 -16.25 19.23
CA TRP A 982 19.86 -15.21 20.19
C TRP A 982 19.25 -13.85 19.81
N PHE A 983 19.34 -13.47 18.54
CA PHE A 983 18.71 -12.25 18.01
C PHE A 983 17.19 -12.27 18.19
N LEU A 984 16.55 -13.39 17.88
CA LEU A 984 15.10 -13.59 18.07
C LEU A 984 14.69 -13.43 19.54
N THR A 985 15.50 -13.94 20.47
CA THR A 985 15.29 -13.74 21.91
C THR A 985 15.42 -12.27 22.31
N ALA A 986 16.41 -11.56 21.77
CA ALA A 986 16.60 -10.13 22.02
C ALA A 986 15.43 -9.27 21.50
N GLN A 987 14.73 -9.73 20.46
CA GLN A 987 13.51 -9.09 19.92
C GLN A 987 12.22 -9.42 20.71
N GLY A 988 12.32 -10.30 21.71
CA GLY A 988 11.21 -10.64 22.61
C GLY A 988 10.46 -11.93 22.27
N ASP A 989 10.89 -12.71 21.26
CA ASP A 989 10.26 -13.99 20.90
C ASP A 989 11.09 -15.20 21.36
N ALA A 990 11.25 -15.30 22.67
CA ALA A 990 12.01 -16.39 23.28
C ALA A 990 11.36 -17.76 23.10
N GLN A 991 10.03 -17.84 22.93
CA GLN A 991 9.34 -19.12 22.74
C GLN A 991 9.72 -19.76 21.41
N GLN A 992 9.71 -19.00 20.32
CA GLN A 992 10.13 -19.51 19.02
C GLN A 992 11.63 -19.85 19.03
N ALA A 993 12.47 -19.06 19.70
CA ALA A 993 13.90 -19.34 19.86
C ALA A 993 14.15 -20.66 20.60
N VAL A 994 13.47 -20.94 21.71
CA VAL A 994 13.60 -22.20 22.47
C VAL A 994 13.17 -23.39 21.62
N LYS A 995 12.04 -23.30 20.92
CA LYS A 995 11.56 -24.37 20.03
C LYS A 995 12.58 -24.67 18.93
N ARG A 996 13.18 -23.63 18.34
CA ARG A 996 14.22 -23.79 17.32
C ARG A 996 15.49 -24.40 17.91
N LEU A 997 15.97 -23.91 19.06
CA LEU A 997 17.16 -24.45 19.72
C LEU A 997 16.97 -25.91 20.15
N GLU A 998 15.76 -26.30 20.56
CA GLU A 998 15.43 -27.70 20.81
C GLU A 998 15.51 -28.55 19.54
N ASN A 999 14.94 -28.07 18.43
CA ASN A 999 15.04 -28.76 17.15
C ASN A 999 16.50 -28.90 16.68
N LEU A 1000 17.31 -27.85 16.81
CA LEU A 1000 18.74 -27.88 16.48
C LEU A 1000 19.52 -28.85 17.39
N HIS A 1001 19.31 -28.77 18.71
CA HIS A 1001 19.97 -29.63 19.68
C HIS A 1001 19.65 -31.11 19.43
N LEU A 1002 18.37 -31.47 19.26
CA LEU A 1002 17.96 -32.85 19.01
C LEU A 1002 18.43 -33.35 17.64
N GLY A 1003 18.35 -32.52 16.60
CA GLY A 1003 18.82 -32.88 15.26
C GLY A 1003 20.32 -33.15 15.24
N TRP A 1004 21.12 -32.23 15.76
CA TRP A 1004 22.58 -32.37 15.79
C TRP A 1004 23.05 -33.47 16.75
N ALA A 1005 22.33 -33.74 17.84
CA ALA A 1005 22.60 -34.89 18.69
C ALA A 1005 22.51 -36.23 17.93
N VAL A 1006 21.53 -36.35 17.02
CA VAL A 1006 21.34 -37.54 16.19
C VAL A 1006 22.37 -37.59 15.04
N GLU A 1007 22.61 -36.46 14.38
CA GLU A 1007 23.40 -36.40 13.14
C GLU A 1007 24.91 -36.30 13.38
N LEU A 1008 25.33 -35.46 14.33
CA LEU A 1008 26.74 -35.19 14.65
C LEU A 1008 27.19 -35.95 15.91
N GLY A 1009 26.25 -36.17 16.83
CA GLY A 1009 26.49 -36.76 18.16
C GLY A 1009 26.23 -35.76 19.29
N GLU A 1010 25.92 -36.29 20.47
CA GLU A 1010 25.63 -35.48 21.67
C GLU A 1010 26.85 -34.71 22.21
N ASP A 1011 28.06 -35.20 21.94
CA ASP A 1011 29.33 -34.71 22.49
C ASP A 1011 30.09 -33.78 21.51
N VAL A 1012 29.38 -33.21 20.53
CA VAL A 1012 29.94 -32.26 19.56
C VAL A 1012 29.74 -30.82 20.04
N GLU A 1013 30.73 -29.96 19.84
CA GLU A 1013 30.75 -28.57 20.34
C GLU A 1013 29.49 -27.79 19.95
N GLU A 1014 29.04 -27.91 18.70
CA GLU A 1014 27.84 -27.23 18.20
C GLU A 1014 26.54 -27.75 18.85
N THR A 1015 26.45 -29.05 19.10
CA THR A 1015 25.30 -29.68 19.80
C THR A 1015 25.21 -29.15 21.24
N LEU A 1016 26.36 -29.10 21.92
CA LEU A 1016 26.47 -28.57 23.29
C LEU A 1016 26.19 -27.06 23.33
N ALA A 1017 26.61 -26.30 22.31
CA ALA A 1017 26.31 -24.88 22.20
C ALA A 1017 24.79 -24.64 22.10
N ALA A 1018 24.07 -25.40 21.26
CA ALA A 1018 22.62 -25.31 21.17
C ALA A 1018 21.91 -25.56 22.52
N ALA A 1019 22.37 -26.55 23.28
CA ALA A 1019 21.87 -26.84 24.62
C ALA A 1019 22.16 -25.69 25.60
N THR A 1020 23.37 -25.11 25.55
CA THR A 1020 23.79 -23.97 26.39
C THR A 1020 22.92 -22.74 26.14
N TYR A 1021 22.68 -22.39 24.86
CA TYR A 1021 21.79 -21.28 24.51
C TYR A 1021 20.35 -21.52 24.98
N ARG A 1022 19.87 -22.77 24.94
CA ARG A 1022 18.55 -23.13 25.43
C ARG A 1022 18.44 -22.98 26.95
N ALA A 1023 19.45 -23.44 27.70
CA ALA A 1023 19.54 -23.28 29.15
C ALA A 1023 19.55 -21.81 29.56
N TYR A 1024 20.35 -20.99 28.87
CA TYR A 1024 20.38 -19.55 29.08
C TYR A 1024 19.01 -18.88 28.92
N ILE A 1025 18.24 -19.26 27.88
CA ILE A 1025 16.90 -18.69 27.68
C ILE A 1025 15.93 -19.16 28.78
N TYR A 1026 16.00 -20.42 29.22
CA TYR A 1026 15.20 -20.87 30.37
C TYR A 1026 15.49 -20.05 31.64
N ALA A 1027 16.77 -19.79 31.93
CA ALA A 1027 17.18 -18.96 33.05
C ALA A 1027 16.68 -17.51 32.91
N LEU A 1028 16.73 -16.92 31.70
CA LEU A 1028 16.22 -15.56 31.44
C LEU A 1028 14.72 -15.43 31.73
N PHE A 1029 13.94 -16.48 31.50
CA PHE A 1029 12.50 -16.53 31.78
C PHE A 1029 12.17 -17.18 33.13
N ASN A 1030 13.15 -17.24 34.04
CA ASN A 1030 13.00 -17.66 35.43
C ASN A 1030 12.60 -19.14 35.61
N ASP A 1031 12.88 -19.99 34.61
CA ASP A 1031 12.81 -21.46 34.72
C ASP A 1031 14.21 -22.03 35.04
N HIS A 1032 14.70 -21.68 36.22
CA HIS A 1032 16.04 -22.08 36.68
C HIS A 1032 16.18 -23.59 36.94
N ALA A 1033 15.08 -24.34 37.00
CA ALA A 1033 15.11 -25.78 37.21
C ALA A 1033 15.51 -26.51 35.91
N GLU A 1034 14.87 -26.17 34.79
CA GLU A 1034 15.25 -26.73 33.48
C GLU A 1034 16.59 -26.18 32.99
N ALA A 1035 16.91 -24.91 33.27
CA ALA A 1035 18.22 -24.33 33.00
C ALA A 1035 19.34 -25.11 33.71
N GLN A 1036 19.23 -25.30 35.02
CA GLN A 1036 20.21 -26.09 35.80
C GLN A 1036 20.38 -27.50 35.23
N ARG A 1037 19.28 -28.20 34.91
CA ARG A 1037 19.35 -29.58 34.39
C ARG A 1037 20.17 -29.66 33.11
N LEU A 1038 19.99 -28.69 32.20
CA LEU A 1038 20.73 -28.62 30.94
C LEU A 1038 22.17 -28.18 31.17
N ASP A 1039 22.41 -27.11 31.93
CA ASP A 1039 23.74 -26.59 32.20
C ASP A 1039 24.61 -27.58 32.99
N GLU A 1040 24.03 -28.39 33.87
CA GLU A 1040 24.75 -29.44 34.61
C GLU A 1040 25.25 -30.56 33.67
N ASP A 1041 24.38 -31.07 32.78
CA ASP A 1041 24.77 -32.08 31.78
C ASP A 1041 25.82 -31.52 30.80
N VAL A 1042 25.59 -30.32 30.27
CA VAL A 1042 26.50 -29.65 29.34
C VAL A 1042 27.85 -29.37 30.00
N TYR A 1043 27.87 -28.84 31.23
CA TYR A 1043 29.10 -28.58 31.98
C TYR A 1043 29.91 -29.86 32.18
N ASP A 1044 29.25 -30.96 32.55
CA ASP A 1044 29.90 -32.24 32.74
C ASP A 1044 30.50 -32.81 31.45
N ARG A 1045 29.79 -32.68 30.32
CA ARG A 1045 30.29 -33.09 28.99
C ARG A 1045 31.45 -32.20 28.54
N GLN A 1046 31.29 -30.88 28.55
CA GLN A 1046 32.32 -29.92 28.15
C GLN A 1046 33.59 -30.07 29.00
N ARG A 1047 33.46 -30.30 30.31
CA ARG A 1047 34.61 -30.55 31.19
C ARG A 1047 35.40 -31.80 30.80
N ARG A 1048 34.73 -32.87 30.36
CA ARG A 1048 35.40 -34.11 29.91
C ARG A 1048 36.04 -33.97 28.52
N LEU A 1049 35.38 -33.24 27.63
CA LEU A 1049 35.73 -33.18 26.20
C LEU A 1049 36.71 -32.04 25.88
N LEU A 1050 36.41 -30.84 26.38
CA LEU A 1050 37.13 -29.60 26.09
C LEU A 1050 38.14 -29.24 27.18
N GLY A 1051 37.90 -29.73 28.40
CA GLY A 1051 38.71 -29.40 29.58
C GLY A 1051 38.07 -28.36 30.48
N VAL A 1052 38.59 -28.22 31.70
CA VAL A 1052 38.09 -27.29 32.73
C VAL A 1052 38.43 -25.82 32.45
N ASP A 1053 39.40 -25.57 31.57
CA ASP A 1053 39.94 -24.25 31.21
C ASP A 1053 39.41 -23.73 29.87
N HIS A 1054 38.60 -24.51 29.15
CA HIS A 1054 37.98 -24.08 27.90
C HIS A 1054 36.90 -23.02 28.14
N THR A 1055 36.86 -21.98 27.29
CA THR A 1055 35.96 -20.82 27.45
C THR A 1055 34.49 -21.22 27.59
N ASP A 1056 34.00 -22.17 26.78
CA ASP A 1056 32.62 -22.64 26.90
C ASP A 1056 32.33 -23.36 28.22
N THR A 1057 33.25 -24.21 28.69
CA THR A 1057 33.13 -24.87 30.00
C THR A 1057 33.02 -23.84 31.13
N LEU A 1058 33.82 -22.77 31.05
CA LEU A 1058 33.83 -21.69 32.04
C LEU A 1058 32.54 -20.85 31.99
N ARG A 1059 31.99 -20.63 30.79
CA ARG A 1059 30.71 -19.92 30.61
C ARG A 1059 29.54 -20.73 31.17
N THR A 1060 29.46 -22.02 30.84
CA THR A 1060 28.41 -22.92 31.37
C THR A 1060 28.51 -23.05 32.89
N ALA A 1061 29.71 -23.11 33.46
CA ALA A 1061 29.90 -23.11 34.92
C ALA A 1061 29.35 -21.83 35.59
N THR A 1062 29.44 -20.69 34.92
CA THR A 1062 28.89 -19.42 35.42
C THR A 1062 27.37 -19.46 35.41
N ASN A 1063 26.75 -19.94 34.33
CA ASN A 1063 25.30 -20.07 34.23
C ASN A 1063 24.77 -21.07 35.28
N LEU A 1064 25.41 -22.22 35.42
CA LEU A 1064 25.06 -23.21 36.44
C LEU A 1064 25.12 -22.63 37.86
N ALA A 1065 26.13 -21.81 38.17
CA ALA A 1065 26.21 -21.13 39.47
C ALA A 1065 25.03 -20.17 39.69
N ILE A 1066 24.63 -19.41 38.66
CA ILE A 1066 23.45 -18.52 38.72
C ILE A 1066 22.17 -19.31 38.99
N ASP A 1067 21.97 -20.43 38.29
CA ASP A 1067 20.77 -21.26 38.48
C ASP A 1067 20.71 -21.90 39.86
N LEU A 1068 21.85 -22.37 40.39
CA LEU A 1068 21.97 -22.86 41.76
C LEU A 1068 21.60 -21.76 42.77
N ALA A 1069 22.09 -20.53 42.58
CA ALA A 1069 21.78 -19.41 43.45
C ALA A 1069 20.29 -19.04 43.42
N ALA A 1070 19.68 -18.99 42.23
CA ALA A 1070 18.26 -18.71 42.04
C ALA A 1070 17.34 -19.76 42.71
N GLN A 1071 17.79 -21.01 42.77
CA GLN A 1071 17.12 -22.11 43.49
C GLN A 1071 17.45 -22.16 45.00
N ARG A 1072 18.06 -21.11 45.56
CA ARG A 1072 18.45 -21.01 46.99
C ARG A 1072 19.53 -22.00 47.43
N ARG A 1073 20.29 -22.58 46.48
CA ARG A 1073 21.47 -23.43 46.74
C ARG A 1073 22.76 -22.60 46.72
N THR A 1074 22.71 -21.44 47.36
CA THR A 1074 23.75 -20.40 47.28
C THR A 1074 25.13 -20.85 47.76
N ALA A 1075 25.22 -21.78 48.71
CA ALA A 1075 26.51 -22.33 49.15
C ALA A 1075 27.24 -23.12 48.03
N GLU A 1076 26.47 -23.85 47.22
CA GLU A 1076 27.00 -24.59 46.06
C GLU A 1076 27.39 -23.62 44.93
N ALA A 1077 26.56 -22.60 44.70
CA ALA A 1077 26.85 -21.52 43.75
C ALA A 1077 28.15 -20.77 44.08
N VAL A 1078 28.38 -20.39 45.34
CA VAL A 1078 29.63 -19.75 45.79
C VAL A 1078 30.83 -20.66 45.53
N THR A 1079 30.72 -21.94 45.91
CA THR A 1079 31.83 -22.90 45.71
C THR A 1079 32.19 -23.06 44.23
N LEU A 1080 31.19 -23.17 43.36
CA LEU A 1080 31.40 -23.26 41.91
C LEU A 1080 31.94 -21.94 41.34
N GLY A 1081 31.38 -20.80 41.76
CA GLY A 1081 31.77 -19.46 41.31
C GLY A 1081 33.20 -19.08 41.72
N GLU A 1082 33.64 -19.37 42.94
CA GLU A 1082 35.02 -19.15 43.40
C GLU A 1082 36.03 -19.94 42.58
N ARG A 1083 35.75 -21.23 42.37
CA ARG A 1083 36.59 -22.10 41.56
C ARG A 1083 36.65 -21.60 40.11
N ASN A 1084 35.50 -21.28 39.53
CA ASN A 1084 35.41 -20.85 38.13
C ASN A 1084 36.12 -19.50 37.91
N LEU A 1085 35.90 -18.53 38.81
CA LEU A 1085 36.55 -17.23 38.76
C LEU A 1085 38.09 -17.37 38.86
N GLY A 1086 38.59 -18.26 39.72
CA GLY A 1086 40.02 -18.53 39.82
C GLY A 1086 40.63 -19.03 38.50
N ILE A 1087 39.91 -19.90 37.77
CA ILE A 1087 40.35 -20.40 36.46
C ILE A 1087 40.25 -19.29 35.40
N GLN A 1088 39.12 -18.58 35.33
CA GLN A 1088 38.92 -17.49 34.37
C GLN A 1088 39.98 -16.39 34.51
N ARG A 1089 40.36 -16.00 35.74
CA ARG A 1089 41.45 -15.04 35.97
C ARG A 1089 42.80 -15.53 35.44
N GLY A 1090 43.08 -16.83 35.54
CA GLY A 1090 44.31 -17.43 35.04
C GLY A 1090 44.35 -17.56 33.52
N VAL A 1091 43.20 -17.84 32.89
CA VAL A 1091 43.11 -18.15 31.44
C VAL A 1091 42.77 -16.92 30.60
N LEU A 1092 41.71 -16.19 30.98
CA LEU A 1092 41.17 -15.05 30.22
C LEU A 1092 41.72 -13.70 30.74
N GLY A 1093 42.18 -13.67 31.98
CA GLY A 1093 42.62 -12.46 32.67
C GLY A 1093 41.50 -11.78 33.46
N ASP A 1094 41.89 -10.89 34.37
CA ASP A 1094 40.97 -10.23 35.29
C ASP A 1094 39.99 -9.24 34.61
N ASP A 1095 40.37 -8.67 33.47
CA ASP A 1095 39.60 -7.64 32.77
C ASP A 1095 38.70 -8.23 31.66
N HIS A 1096 38.68 -9.55 31.46
CA HIS A 1096 37.83 -10.19 30.45
C HIS A 1096 36.35 -10.10 30.82
N PRO A 1097 35.42 -9.83 29.86
CA PRO A 1097 33.99 -9.72 30.15
C PRO A 1097 33.40 -10.89 30.95
N ASP A 1098 33.69 -12.13 30.56
CA ASP A 1098 33.20 -13.32 31.28
C ASP A 1098 33.73 -13.41 32.72
N THR A 1099 35.00 -13.07 32.95
CA THR A 1099 35.59 -13.01 34.30
C THR A 1099 34.86 -11.99 35.17
N LEU A 1100 34.51 -10.83 34.59
CA LEU A 1100 33.80 -9.76 35.29
C LEU A 1100 32.34 -10.11 35.58
N VAL A 1101 31.67 -10.87 34.70
CA VAL A 1101 30.31 -11.37 34.95
C VAL A 1101 30.30 -12.36 36.12
N THR A 1102 31.21 -13.34 36.12
CA THR A 1102 31.35 -14.31 37.22
C THR A 1102 31.66 -13.63 38.54
N ALA A 1103 32.59 -12.68 38.56
CA ALA A 1103 32.95 -11.94 39.77
C ALA A 1103 31.78 -11.11 40.32
N GLY A 1104 30.99 -10.49 39.44
CA GLY A 1104 29.79 -9.75 39.81
C GLY A 1104 28.74 -10.65 40.48
N ASN A 1105 28.42 -11.79 39.86
CA ASN A 1105 27.46 -12.76 40.40
C ASN A 1105 27.95 -13.37 41.71
N LEU A 1106 29.21 -13.80 41.78
CA LEU A 1106 29.81 -14.34 43.00
C LEU A 1106 29.73 -13.34 44.16
N SER A 1107 29.91 -12.04 43.91
CA SER A 1107 29.78 -11.03 44.96
C SER A 1107 28.35 -10.98 45.55
N ILE A 1108 27.33 -11.23 44.74
CA ILE A 1108 25.91 -11.27 45.15
C ILE A 1108 25.66 -12.53 45.99
N ASP A 1109 26.21 -13.67 45.58
CA ASP A 1109 26.06 -14.93 46.29
C ASP A 1109 26.77 -14.91 47.66
N LEU A 1110 27.99 -14.35 47.73
CA LEU A 1110 28.73 -14.12 48.97
C LEU A 1110 27.94 -13.24 49.94
N ALA A 1111 27.33 -12.16 49.44
CA ALA A 1111 26.47 -11.28 50.24
C ALA A 1111 25.22 -12.01 50.76
N THR A 1112 24.66 -12.92 49.97
CA THR A 1112 23.49 -13.73 50.35
C THR A 1112 23.82 -14.73 51.47
N LEU A 1113 25.07 -15.21 51.54
CA LEU A 1113 25.58 -16.04 52.65
C LEU A 1113 26.05 -15.23 53.87
N GLY A 1114 25.92 -13.90 53.86
CA GLY A 1114 26.35 -13.03 54.96
C GLY A 1114 27.88 -12.80 55.03
N GLN A 1115 28.62 -13.10 53.94
CA GLN A 1115 30.06 -12.85 53.83
C GLN A 1115 30.33 -11.44 53.29
N ASP A 1116 29.84 -10.44 54.01
CA ASP A 1116 29.70 -9.07 53.51
C ASP A 1116 31.02 -8.38 53.15
N GLU A 1117 32.08 -8.63 53.92
CA GLU A 1117 33.39 -8.02 53.70
C GLU A 1117 34.05 -8.53 52.40
N GLN A 1118 33.94 -9.83 52.14
CA GLN A 1118 34.46 -10.45 50.91
C GLN A 1118 33.64 -10.03 49.70
N ALA A 1119 32.31 -10.00 49.83
CA ALA A 1119 31.39 -9.54 48.80
C ALA A 1119 31.67 -8.08 48.41
N ASP A 1120 31.84 -7.18 49.37
CA ASP A 1120 32.08 -5.76 49.10
C ASP A 1120 33.45 -5.52 48.46
N THR A 1121 34.48 -6.26 48.89
CA THR A 1121 35.81 -6.18 48.30
C THR A 1121 35.79 -6.61 46.84
N LEU A 1122 35.20 -7.79 46.55
CA LEU A 1122 35.09 -8.31 45.19
C LEU A 1122 34.22 -7.41 44.31
N ARG A 1123 33.10 -6.90 44.84
CA ARG A 1123 32.17 -6.03 44.10
C ARG A 1123 32.81 -4.69 43.71
N ARG A 1124 33.61 -4.07 44.59
CA ARG A 1124 34.32 -2.81 44.27
C ARG A 1124 35.34 -3.00 43.15
N ASP A 1125 36.21 -4.01 43.27
CA ASP A 1125 37.19 -4.35 42.22
C ASP A 1125 36.50 -4.64 40.88
N THR A 1126 35.43 -5.44 40.91
CA THR A 1126 34.66 -5.80 39.70
C THR A 1126 34.01 -4.57 39.05
N LEU A 1127 33.40 -3.68 39.83
CA LEU A 1127 32.74 -2.48 39.31
C LEU A 1127 33.75 -1.53 38.64
N ASP A 1128 34.90 -1.31 39.27
CA ASP A 1128 35.94 -0.43 38.73
C ASP A 1128 36.50 -0.98 37.40
N ARG A 1129 36.61 -2.30 37.28
CA ARG A 1129 37.00 -2.98 36.02
C ARG A 1129 35.90 -2.93 34.97
N GLN A 1130 34.65 -3.25 35.34
CA GLN A 1130 33.49 -3.22 34.43
C GLN A 1130 33.28 -1.82 33.84
N ARG A 1131 33.42 -0.75 34.63
CA ARG A 1131 33.34 0.62 34.13
C ARG A 1131 34.42 0.96 33.12
N ARG A 1132 35.64 0.49 33.36
CA ARG A 1132 36.79 0.75 32.49
C ARG A 1132 36.74 -0.06 31.19
N VAL A 1133 36.27 -1.31 31.24
CA VAL A 1133 36.28 -2.24 30.10
C VAL A 1133 34.98 -2.19 29.30
N LEU A 1134 33.83 -2.20 29.98
CA LEU A 1134 32.50 -2.34 29.37
C LEU A 1134 31.74 -1.01 29.29
N GLY A 1135 32.12 -0.02 30.10
CA GLY A 1135 31.41 1.24 30.25
C GLY A 1135 30.30 1.21 31.30
N ASP A 1136 29.82 2.39 31.70
CA ASP A 1136 28.81 2.56 32.76
C ASP A 1136 27.41 2.04 32.36
N ASP A 1137 27.07 2.11 31.07
CA ASP A 1137 25.74 1.73 30.55
C ASP A 1137 25.59 0.23 30.26
N HIS A 1138 26.69 -0.54 30.34
CA HIS A 1138 26.65 -1.97 30.06
C HIS A 1138 25.78 -2.72 31.08
N PRO A 1139 24.92 -3.68 30.66
CA PRO A 1139 24.01 -4.40 31.55
C PRO A 1139 24.69 -5.05 32.76
N ALA A 1140 25.87 -5.64 32.55
CA ALA A 1140 26.66 -6.24 33.64
C ALA A 1140 27.09 -5.20 34.69
N THR A 1141 27.53 -4.01 34.24
CA THR A 1141 27.89 -2.89 35.14
C THR A 1141 26.66 -2.45 35.94
N ARG A 1142 25.51 -2.28 35.28
CA ARG A 1142 24.25 -1.88 35.92
C ARG A 1142 23.74 -2.90 36.95
N ASN A 1143 23.87 -4.19 36.68
CA ASN A 1143 23.48 -5.24 37.62
C ASN A 1143 24.35 -5.23 38.89
N THR A 1144 25.68 -5.07 38.74
CA THR A 1144 26.60 -4.90 39.85
C THR A 1144 26.32 -3.61 40.65
N VAL A 1145 25.88 -2.53 40.00
CA VAL A 1145 25.44 -1.29 40.68
C VAL A 1145 24.11 -1.48 41.42
N ASN A 1146 23.11 -2.11 40.82
CA ASN A 1146 21.78 -2.25 41.40
C ASN A 1146 21.78 -3.15 42.65
N SER A 1147 22.65 -4.15 42.70
CA SER A 1147 22.88 -4.96 43.91
C SER A 1147 23.42 -4.15 45.10
N ARG A 1148 23.90 -2.91 44.89
CA ARG A 1148 24.27 -1.96 45.96
C ARG A 1148 23.05 -1.27 46.60
N LYS A 1149 21.94 -1.10 45.87
CA LYS A 1149 20.76 -0.35 46.36
C LYS A 1149 19.90 -1.15 47.36
N SER A 1150 20.00 -2.47 47.39
CA SER A 1150 19.25 -3.33 48.32
C SER A 1150 19.77 -3.32 49.77
N ARG A 1151 20.87 -2.59 50.06
CA ARG A 1151 21.45 -2.43 51.41
C ARG A 1151 21.24 -1.01 51.99
N HIS A 1152 20.00 -0.51 52.05
CA HIS A 1152 19.70 0.52 53.06
C HIS A 1152 19.48 -0.17 54.41
N ALA A 1153 20.21 0.29 55.43
CA ALA A 1153 20.11 -0.18 56.80
C ALA A 1153 18.66 -0.06 57.32
N PRO A 1154 18.23 -0.95 58.25
CA PRO A 1154 16.93 -0.78 58.90
C PRO A 1154 16.89 0.60 59.58
N PRO A 1155 15.75 1.31 59.52
CA PRO A 1155 15.65 2.68 60.02
C PRO A 1155 15.96 2.70 61.52
N GLY A 1156 17.05 3.36 61.93
CA GLY A 1156 17.36 3.52 63.36
C GLY A 1156 18.82 3.75 63.79
N VAL A 1157 19.82 3.86 62.90
CA VAL A 1157 21.20 4.20 63.31
C VAL A 1157 21.62 5.53 62.69
N PRO A 1158 21.98 6.56 63.48
CA PRO A 1158 22.39 7.86 62.94
C PRO A 1158 23.79 7.79 62.32
N GLU A 1159 23.96 8.41 61.14
CA GLU A 1159 25.28 8.61 60.54
C GLU A 1159 26.13 9.59 61.38
N PRO A 1160 27.44 9.33 61.53
CA PRO A 1160 28.34 10.25 62.18
C PRO A 1160 28.61 11.45 61.26
N THR A 1161 28.18 12.63 61.71
CA THR A 1161 28.55 13.93 61.15
C THR A 1161 30.07 14.04 61.00
N ARG A 1162 30.54 14.50 59.83
CA ARG A 1162 31.87 15.09 59.71
C ARG A 1162 31.82 16.47 59.08
N SER A 1163 32.51 17.36 59.81
CA SER A 1163 32.95 18.73 59.56
C SER A 1163 33.62 18.96 58.22
#